data_AF-A0A286AL60-F1
#
_entry.id   AF-A0A286AL60-F1
#
_cell.length_a   1.000
_cell.length_b   1.000
_cell.length_c   1.000
_cell.angle_alpha   90.00
_cell.angle_beta   90.00
_cell.angle_gamma   90.00
#
_symmetry.space_group_name_H-M   'P 1'
#
loop_
_entity.id
_entity.type
_entity.pdbx_description
1 polymer ?
#
loop_
_entity_poly.entity_id
_entity_poly.type
_entity_poly.pdbx_seq_one_letter_code
_entity_poly.pdbx_strand_id
1 'polypeptide(L)'
;MFSVNLSSERVRRAEFILEGMRNGQPIEALLGYQFERGLHDRTSESAERDDVAVLELNQFILSYRQAFPFESREVAQSGSVGAVETMPANSVVNGLRLTQSMLSPTNGYGLNGIDPPVTLPDAKQGQAILAEQNRLLDSLDAVKDLLMAENAYQLVLGNFDRVAAVSLAQKDAHIPPELQVINTPRGSDFTFTNRVTLHFDDLDPSLPSSNPWPNSPMTPRAYAETGMNHWLGQALGIDLKKIHCSVYWTEKKPDGKDTNLQQDRHTIMLADLGIQPIDFVWMVNISPEETGGATELETRIAFNYRRIHNIPDDRTVRIEFNHPKTEGEKTFAQLFPLARQLRALLGSCRALNALDFLPASGGKATTIPIDKNNPKGYDQNELRSRVQSLLISLETLADSLDGTASPSVDLVFINDPNDAIDDEAYTGNLGDAYKKLEAMKLTFTDADKVRVSFSLTDAETLHQHLRAIANFAIADAYPPQSNVVSDAVKVDLLARAHRIARQLRHEERQDGILDRVKKEFNKATTNKPIEEQVLILLQAGKILFGETLDWIPKFTYHNEVDLATADAAHEQLLTHAVEAIPGITKEEVVEEWLQGLARVRPNLHRWEVVRTLVDILNDQDLDLRPVQVPFRANDSWLAVVFPEKDPNDPEKIKPFGISRDTLSIVAHGISAFKVGARKSGILLDDWTEEIPTNQEITGISFRFNQPNAAPPQALLVAITPEETGSWNWEDLVGIINDTLDRAKRRAVEPEQLEQQEQHSSVWNALWPAMVSEFSTQWESDISLDLMRMQDFAELETFYLNILTKK
;
A
#
# COMPACT_ATOMS: atom_id res chain seq x y z
N MET A 1 -18.80 -31.08 27.41
CA MET A 1 -18.53 -29.88 26.58
C MET A 1 -18.32 -30.38 25.15
N PHE A 2 -19.07 -29.87 24.17
CA PHE A 2 -18.87 -30.23 22.76
C PHE A 2 -17.56 -29.60 22.26
N SER A 3 -16.59 -30.39 21.82
CA SER A 3 -15.36 -29.87 21.22
C SER A 3 -15.60 -29.54 19.75
N VAL A 4 -16.10 -28.33 19.47
CA VAL A 4 -16.30 -27.84 18.10
C VAL A 4 -15.00 -27.23 17.59
N ASN A 5 -14.51 -27.63 16.42
CA ASN A 5 -13.28 -27.10 15.84
C ASN A 5 -13.56 -26.33 14.53
N LEU A 6 -13.44 -25.00 14.59
CA LEU A 6 -13.65 -24.08 13.48
C LEU A 6 -12.34 -23.49 12.94
N SER A 7 -11.32 -24.33 12.73
CA SER A 7 -10.09 -23.89 12.06
C SER A 7 -10.37 -23.42 10.63
N SER A 8 -9.60 -22.44 10.13
CA SER A 8 -9.79 -21.83 8.81
C SER A 8 -9.82 -22.86 7.68
N GLU A 9 -8.97 -23.89 7.76
CA GLU A 9 -8.93 -24.97 6.77
C GLU A 9 -10.25 -25.78 6.76
N ARG A 10 -10.76 -26.13 7.95
CA ARG A 10 -12.01 -26.89 8.10
C ARG A 10 -13.21 -26.06 7.64
N VAL A 11 -13.26 -24.77 7.99
CA VAL A 11 -14.32 -23.86 7.56
C VAL A 11 -14.36 -23.74 6.03
N ARG A 12 -13.22 -23.53 5.36
CA ARG A 12 -13.16 -23.47 3.88
C ARG A 12 -13.63 -24.76 3.22
N ARG A 13 -13.22 -25.92 3.75
CA ARG A 13 -13.66 -27.23 3.22
C ARG A 13 -15.16 -27.45 3.40
N ALA A 14 -15.70 -27.05 4.56
CA ALA A 14 -17.13 -27.12 4.83
C ALA A 14 -17.91 -26.14 3.95
N GLU A 15 -17.44 -24.91 3.78
CA GLU A 15 -18.07 -23.90 2.92
C GLU A 15 -18.13 -24.35 1.46
N PHE A 16 -17.06 -24.92 0.92
CA PHE A 16 -17.05 -25.51 -0.43
C PHE A 16 -18.18 -26.53 -0.62
N ILE A 17 -18.40 -27.41 0.37
CA ILE A 17 -19.48 -28.40 0.33
C ILE A 17 -20.86 -27.71 0.40
N LEU A 18 -21.03 -26.76 1.32
CA LEU A 18 -22.30 -26.07 1.52
C LEU A 18 -22.68 -25.18 0.32
N GLU A 19 -21.72 -24.50 -0.30
CA GLU A 19 -21.92 -23.74 -1.54
C GLU A 19 -22.26 -24.66 -2.71
N GLY A 20 -21.58 -25.79 -2.86
CA GLY A 20 -21.91 -26.79 -3.86
C GLY A 20 -23.35 -27.30 -3.70
N MET A 21 -23.79 -27.56 -2.47
CA MET A 21 -25.17 -27.95 -2.16
C MET A 21 -26.17 -26.83 -2.51
N ARG A 22 -25.84 -25.57 -2.20
CA ARG A 22 -26.65 -24.40 -2.60
C ARG A 22 -26.78 -24.27 -4.12
N ASN A 23 -25.74 -24.64 -4.86
CA ASN A 23 -25.74 -24.69 -6.33
C ASN A 23 -26.43 -25.94 -6.92
N GLY A 24 -27.12 -26.74 -6.09
CA GLY A 24 -27.88 -27.90 -6.53
C GLY A 24 -27.04 -29.17 -6.76
N GLN A 25 -25.78 -29.19 -6.34
CA GLN A 25 -24.95 -30.39 -6.44
C GLN A 25 -25.17 -31.30 -5.22
N PRO A 26 -25.31 -32.63 -5.43
CA PRO A 26 -25.43 -33.57 -4.33
C PRO A 26 -24.12 -33.66 -3.53
N ILE A 27 -24.21 -33.80 -2.20
CA ILE A 27 -23.04 -33.87 -1.29
C ILE A 27 -22.13 -35.05 -1.64
N GLU A 28 -22.71 -36.14 -2.15
CA GLU A 28 -22.00 -37.32 -2.61
C GLU A 28 -21.03 -37.00 -3.75
N ALA A 29 -21.38 -36.04 -4.62
CA ALA A 29 -20.53 -35.62 -5.75
C ALA A 29 -19.42 -34.67 -5.30
N LEU A 30 -19.73 -33.75 -4.38
CA LEU A 30 -18.77 -32.80 -3.84
C LEU A 30 -17.63 -33.51 -3.09
N LEU A 31 -17.97 -34.51 -2.27
CA LEU A 31 -16.98 -35.36 -1.61
C LEU A 31 -16.20 -36.22 -2.62
N GLY A 32 -16.86 -36.66 -3.69
CA GLY A 32 -16.20 -37.37 -4.79
C GLY A 32 -15.16 -36.53 -5.52
N TYR A 33 -15.48 -35.26 -5.83
CA TYR A 33 -14.54 -34.32 -6.43
C TYR A 33 -13.33 -34.07 -5.53
N GLN A 34 -13.56 -33.90 -4.21
CA GLN A 34 -12.46 -33.73 -3.25
C GLN A 34 -11.54 -34.95 -3.21
N PHE A 35 -12.11 -36.16 -3.25
CA PHE A 35 -11.34 -37.41 -3.26
C PHE A 35 -10.49 -37.55 -4.52
N GLU A 36 -11.09 -37.40 -5.70
CA GLU A 36 -10.38 -37.51 -6.98
C GLU A 36 -9.29 -36.45 -7.12
N ARG A 37 -9.56 -35.22 -6.67
CA ARG A 37 -8.56 -34.15 -6.61
C ARG A 37 -7.43 -34.48 -5.64
N GLY A 38 -7.74 -34.99 -4.46
CA GLY A 38 -6.74 -35.41 -3.47
C GLY A 38 -5.79 -36.48 -4.00
N LEU A 39 -6.30 -37.44 -4.79
CA LEU A 39 -5.45 -38.43 -5.48
C LEU A 39 -4.55 -37.77 -6.54
N HIS A 40 -5.08 -36.83 -7.31
CA HIS A 40 -4.33 -36.06 -8.30
C HIS A 40 -3.23 -35.18 -7.68
N ASP A 41 -3.55 -34.44 -6.63
CA ASP A 41 -2.63 -33.52 -5.95
C ASP A 41 -1.47 -34.32 -5.33
N ARG A 42 -1.75 -35.42 -4.63
CA ARG A 42 -0.70 -36.30 -4.08
C ARG A 42 0.17 -36.96 -5.14
N THR A 43 -0.39 -37.30 -6.30
CA THR A 43 0.39 -37.82 -7.42
C THR A 43 1.39 -36.75 -7.89
N SER A 44 0.92 -35.51 -8.04
CA SER A 44 1.73 -34.37 -8.50
C SER A 44 2.82 -34.00 -7.48
N GLU A 45 2.48 -33.89 -6.19
CA GLU A 45 3.43 -33.63 -5.10
C GLU A 45 4.54 -34.70 -5.02
N SER A 46 4.20 -35.96 -5.30
CA SER A 46 5.19 -37.04 -5.31
C SER A 46 6.08 -37.02 -6.54
N ALA A 47 5.61 -36.48 -7.66
CA ALA A 47 6.35 -36.38 -8.91
C ALA A 47 7.38 -35.24 -8.89
N GLU A 48 7.14 -34.20 -8.09
CA GLU A 48 8.07 -33.07 -7.88
C GLU A 48 9.24 -33.43 -6.95
N ARG A 49 9.14 -34.55 -6.23
CA ARG A 49 10.13 -35.02 -5.24
C ARG A 49 11.06 -36.06 -5.86
N ASP A 50 12.29 -35.67 -6.17
CA ASP A 50 13.33 -36.57 -6.74
C ASP A 50 13.82 -37.67 -5.78
N ASP A 51 13.45 -37.62 -4.50
CA ASP A 51 13.91 -38.52 -3.44
C ASP A 51 13.00 -39.75 -3.21
N VAL A 52 11.79 -39.77 -3.78
CA VAL A 52 10.81 -40.86 -3.60
C VAL A 52 10.25 -41.30 -4.95
N ALA A 53 9.97 -42.60 -5.11
CA ALA A 53 9.26 -43.09 -6.29
C ALA A 53 7.85 -42.47 -6.38
N VAL A 54 7.48 -42.02 -7.59
CA VAL A 54 6.18 -41.38 -7.88
C VAL A 54 5.02 -42.27 -7.43
N LEU A 55 4.11 -41.70 -6.65
CA LEU A 55 2.87 -42.32 -6.20
C LEU A 55 1.79 -42.16 -7.28
N GLU A 56 1.73 -43.08 -8.23
CA GLU A 56 0.74 -43.10 -9.30
C GLU A 56 -0.67 -43.44 -8.76
N LEU A 57 -1.40 -42.45 -8.22
CA LEU A 57 -2.74 -42.64 -7.66
C LEU A 57 -3.86 -42.41 -8.68
N ASN A 58 -3.57 -41.67 -9.76
CA ASN A 58 -4.54 -41.33 -10.79
C ASN A 58 -5.15 -42.54 -11.50
N GLN A 59 -4.40 -43.64 -11.59
CA GLN A 59 -4.85 -44.88 -12.22
C GLN A 59 -6.08 -45.50 -11.52
N PHE A 60 -6.27 -45.23 -10.22
CA PHE A 60 -7.36 -45.82 -9.43
C PHE A 60 -8.68 -45.05 -9.53
N ILE A 61 -8.69 -43.84 -10.11
CA ILE A 61 -9.90 -43.00 -10.18
C ILE A 61 -11.05 -43.72 -10.88
N LEU A 62 -10.79 -44.37 -12.01
CA LEU A 62 -11.81 -45.13 -12.75
C LEU A 62 -12.31 -46.33 -11.94
N SER A 63 -11.41 -47.04 -11.26
CA SER A 63 -11.76 -48.19 -10.41
C SER A 63 -12.66 -47.77 -9.24
N TYR A 64 -12.38 -46.63 -8.60
CA TYR A 64 -13.23 -46.09 -7.53
C TYR A 64 -14.60 -45.63 -8.04
N ARG A 65 -14.69 -45.05 -9.25
CA ARG A 65 -15.98 -44.70 -9.86
C ARG A 65 -16.85 -45.93 -10.12
N GLN A 66 -16.23 -47.06 -10.48
CA GLN A 66 -16.92 -48.34 -10.67
C GLN A 66 -17.30 -49.01 -9.35
N ALA A 67 -16.43 -48.95 -8.34
CA ALA A 67 -16.68 -49.51 -7.01
C ALA A 67 -17.79 -48.75 -6.26
N PHE A 68 -17.88 -47.43 -6.44
CA PHE A 68 -18.82 -46.56 -5.74
C PHE A 68 -19.68 -45.73 -6.72
N PRO A 69 -20.60 -46.38 -7.46
CA PRO A 69 -21.42 -45.71 -8.46
C PRO A 69 -22.50 -44.81 -7.82
N PHE A 70 -22.92 -43.79 -8.56
CA PHE A 70 -24.09 -42.99 -8.25
C PHE A 70 -25.38 -43.75 -8.57
N GLU A 71 -26.30 -43.81 -7.61
CA GLU A 71 -27.69 -44.20 -7.90
C GLU A 71 -28.43 -42.96 -8.38
N SER A 72 -28.79 -42.91 -9.67
CA SER A 72 -29.63 -41.84 -10.21
C SER A 72 -30.99 -41.90 -9.54
N ARG A 73 -31.26 -40.99 -8.58
CA ARG A 73 -32.62 -40.73 -8.11
C ARG A 73 -33.27 -39.73 -9.07
N GLU A 74 -34.18 -40.22 -9.91
CA GLU A 74 -35.12 -39.38 -10.63
C GLU A 74 -36.06 -38.71 -9.61
N VAL A 75 -35.90 -37.40 -9.37
CA VAL A 75 -36.97 -36.60 -8.77
C VAL A 75 -37.87 -36.20 -9.93
N ALA A 76 -39.00 -36.89 -10.09
CA ALA A 76 -40.01 -36.49 -11.06
C ALA A 76 -40.52 -35.07 -10.71
N GLN A 77 -40.11 -34.07 -11.49
CA GLN A 77 -40.80 -32.79 -11.49
C GLN A 77 -42.22 -33.02 -12.02
N SER A 78 -43.21 -32.74 -11.18
CA SER A 78 -44.60 -32.73 -11.61
C SER A 78 -44.78 -31.59 -12.63
N GLY A 79 -44.80 -31.90 -13.93
CA GLY A 79 -45.27 -30.96 -14.96
C GLY A 79 -44.57 -30.91 -16.32
N SER A 80 -43.47 -31.64 -16.60
CA SER A 80 -42.82 -31.58 -17.93
C SER A 80 -42.99 -32.87 -18.72
N VAL A 81 -43.78 -32.82 -19.80
CA VAL A 81 -43.85 -33.86 -20.83
C VAL A 81 -42.76 -33.56 -21.86
N GLY A 82 -41.55 -34.04 -21.60
CA GLY A 82 -40.42 -34.00 -22.52
C GLY A 82 -39.41 -35.03 -22.09
N ALA A 83 -39.02 -35.93 -23.00
CA ALA A 83 -38.01 -36.95 -22.74
C ALA A 83 -36.72 -36.27 -22.29
N VAL A 84 -36.37 -36.45 -21.02
CA VAL A 84 -35.08 -36.03 -20.46
C VAL A 84 -34.04 -36.97 -21.07
N GLU A 85 -33.08 -36.44 -21.81
CA GLU A 85 -31.91 -37.21 -22.23
C GLU A 85 -31.20 -37.75 -20.98
N THR A 86 -31.32 -39.05 -20.77
CA THR A 86 -30.49 -39.82 -19.87
C THR A 86 -29.05 -39.74 -20.35
N MET A 87 -28.20 -38.99 -19.64
CA MET A 87 -26.76 -39.19 -19.66
C MET A 87 -26.36 -40.07 -18.47
N PRO A 88 -26.09 -41.38 -18.63
CA PRO A 88 -25.47 -42.14 -17.55
C PRO A 88 -23.97 -42.42 -17.80
N ALA A 89 -23.25 -42.47 -16.67
CA ALA A 89 -22.02 -43.23 -16.42
C ALA A 89 -20.68 -42.74 -16.99
N ASN A 90 -20.30 -41.49 -16.67
CA ASN A 90 -18.92 -41.15 -16.28
C ASN A 90 -18.94 -40.34 -14.98
N SER A 91 -19.84 -40.74 -14.08
CA SER A 91 -20.11 -40.11 -12.81
C SER A 91 -18.87 -40.23 -11.92
N VAL A 92 -18.55 -39.12 -11.26
CA VAL A 92 -17.56 -38.98 -10.19
C VAL A 92 -17.74 -40.10 -9.15
N VAL A 93 -16.74 -40.38 -8.32
CA VAL A 93 -16.88 -41.31 -7.20
C VAL A 93 -18.01 -40.85 -6.26
N ASN A 94 -18.87 -41.77 -5.79
CA ASN A 94 -19.80 -41.45 -4.70
C ASN A 94 -19.02 -41.33 -3.38
N GLY A 95 -18.64 -40.10 -3.02
CA GLY A 95 -17.79 -39.82 -1.86
C GLY A 95 -18.44 -40.15 -0.51
N LEU A 96 -19.78 -40.14 -0.42
CA LEU A 96 -20.49 -40.49 0.82
C LEU A 96 -20.50 -42.01 1.06
N ARG A 97 -20.70 -42.82 0.02
CA ARG A 97 -20.56 -44.28 0.13
C ARG A 97 -19.12 -44.67 0.43
N LEU A 98 -18.17 -43.96 -0.18
CA LEU A 98 -16.75 -44.16 0.09
C LEU A 98 -16.41 -43.93 1.56
N THR A 99 -16.90 -42.85 2.19
CA THR A 99 -16.65 -42.57 3.62
C THR A 99 -17.33 -43.55 4.57
N GLN A 100 -18.44 -44.17 4.16
CA GLN A 100 -19.13 -45.21 4.93
C GLN A 100 -18.50 -46.60 4.77
N SER A 101 -17.68 -46.80 3.74
CA SER A 101 -17.04 -48.08 3.46
C SER A 101 -15.77 -48.26 4.30
N MET A 102 -15.51 -49.49 4.75
CA MET A 102 -14.26 -49.83 5.43
C MET A 102 -13.21 -50.15 4.37
N LEU A 103 -12.17 -49.32 4.21
CA LEU A 103 -11.04 -49.61 3.32
C LEU A 103 -9.92 -50.29 4.10
N SER A 104 -9.36 -51.37 3.57
CA SER A 104 -8.28 -52.11 4.22
C SER A 104 -7.43 -52.88 3.21
N PRO A 105 -6.20 -53.30 3.58
CA PRO A 105 -5.42 -54.20 2.73
C PRO A 105 -6.16 -55.50 2.41
N THR A 106 -7.01 -55.98 3.34
CA THR A 106 -7.76 -57.23 3.19
C THR A 106 -8.87 -57.17 2.14
N ASN A 107 -9.37 -55.98 1.81
CA ASN A 107 -10.34 -55.78 0.74
C ASN A 107 -9.78 -54.99 -0.46
N GLY A 108 -8.45 -54.97 -0.61
CA GLY A 108 -7.79 -54.24 -1.69
C GLY A 108 -8.12 -52.75 -1.70
N TYR A 109 -8.30 -52.15 -0.51
CA TYR A 109 -8.76 -50.78 -0.31
C TYR A 109 -10.08 -50.50 -1.06
N GLY A 110 -11.04 -51.42 -0.97
CA GLY A 110 -12.37 -51.29 -1.59
C GLY A 110 -12.44 -51.61 -3.09
N LEU A 111 -11.33 -52.00 -3.72
CA LEU A 111 -11.26 -52.33 -5.15
C LEU A 111 -11.26 -53.84 -5.44
N ASN A 112 -11.34 -54.67 -4.40
CA ASN A 112 -11.36 -56.12 -4.58
C ASN A 112 -12.61 -56.57 -5.36
N GLY A 113 -12.41 -57.23 -6.50
CA GLY A 113 -13.47 -57.63 -7.43
C GLY A 113 -13.74 -56.64 -8.57
N ILE A 114 -13.12 -55.45 -8.54
CA ILE A 114 -13.09 -54.50 -9.67
C ILE A 114 -11.77 -54.67 -10.44
N ASP A 115 -10.65 -54.62 -9.71
CA ASP A 115 -9.31 -54.75 -10.28
C ASP A 115 -8.71 -56.14 -10.02
N PRO A 116 -7.93 -56.69 -10.96
CA PRO A 116 -7.18 -57.93 -10.73
C PRO A 116 -6.08 -57.74 -9.65
N PRO A 117 -5.65 -58.82 -8.96
CA PRO A 117 -4.73 -58.71 -7.81
C PRO A 117 -3.40 -57.99 -8.08
N VAL A 118 -2.94 -57.97 -9.34
CA VAL A 118 -1.67 -57.35 -9.76
C VAL A 118 -1.78 -55.84 -9.88
N THR A 119 -2.99 -55.30 -10.08
CA THR A 119 -3.24 -53.86 -10.25
C THR A 119 -3.88 -53.23 -9.02
N LEU A 120 -3.96 -53.97 -7.90
CA LEU A 120 -4.44 -53.42 -6.63
C LEU A 120 -3.41 -52.45 -6.03
N PRO A 121 -3.85 -51.44 -5.25
CA PRO A 121 -2.94 -50.51 -4.60
C PRO A 121 -1.94 -51.21 -3.69
N ASP A 122 -0.67 -50.82 -3.78
CA ASP A 122 0.36 -51.30 -2.86
C ASP A 122 0.17 -50.70 -1.44
N ALA A 123 1.06 -51.06 -0.50
CA ALA A 123 0.96 -50.58 0.88
C ALA A 123 1.09 -49.05 1.02
N LYS A 124 1.90 -48.39 0.18
CA LYS A 124 2.12 -46.94 0.22
C LYS A 124 0.95 -46.19 -0.44
N GLN A 125 0.53 -46.63 -1.61
CA GLN A 125 -0.64 -46.11 -2.32
C GLN A 125 -1.90 -46.27 -1.47
N GLY A 126 -2.06 -47.42 -0.83
CA GLY A 126 -3.16 -47.71 0.09
C GLY A 126 -3.19 -46.79 1.32
N GLN A 127 -2.03 -46.47 1.90
CA GLN A 127 -1.96 -45.48 2.98
C GLN A 127 -2.36 -44.07 2.50
N ALA A 128 -1.96 -43.66 1.29
CA ALA A 128 -2.36 -42.38 0.72
C ALA A 128 -3.88 -42.31 0.47
N ILE A 129 -4.48 -43.40 -0.03
CA ILE A 129 -5.94 -43.53 -0.22
C ILE A 129 -6.67 -43.42 1.12
N LEU A 130 -6.20 -44.13 2.16
CA LEU A 130 -6.78 -44.05 3.51
C LEU A 130 -6.68 -42.63 4.08
N ALA A 131 -5.57 -41.94 3.84
CA ALA A 131 -5.41 -40.55 4.25
C ALA A 131 -6.44 -39.63 3.57
N GLU A 132 -6.71 -39.82 2.28
CA GLU A 132 -7.77 -39.08 1.58
C GLU A 132 -9.17 -39.45 2.07
N GLN A 133 -9.45 -40.72 2.36
CA GLN A 133 -10.72 -41.12 2.98
C GLN A 133 -10.92 -40.43 4.33
N ASN A 134 -9.88 -40.39 5.18
CA ASN A 134 -9.92 -39.69 6.46
C ASN A 134 -10.11 -38.18 6.28
N ARG A 135 -9.55 -37.58 5.22
CA ARG A 135 -9.74 -36.17 4.88
C ARG A 135 -11.19 -35.85 4.50
N LEU A 136 -11.88 -36.77 3.81
CA LEU A 136 -13.32 -36.63 3.54
C LEU A 136 -14.15 -36.70 4.82
N LEU A 137 -13.83 -37.65 5.72
CA LEU A 137 -14.49 -37.77 7.02
C LEU A 137 -14.32 -36.50 7.87
N ASP A 138 -13.12 -35.94 7.91
CA ASP A 138 -12.86 -34.67 8.59
C ASP A 138 -13.61 -33.50 7.93
N SER A 139 -13.80 -33.51 6.61
CA SER A 139 -14.59 -32.49 5.91
C SER A 139 -16.09 -32.58 6.24
N LEU A 140 -16.64 -33.79 6.39
CA LEU A 140 -18.00 -34.00 6.88
C LEU A 140 -18.17 -33.55 8.34
N ASP A 141 -17.20 -33.85 9.20
CA ASP A 141 -17.22 -33.40 10.59
C ASP A 141 -17.08 -31.87 10.68
N ALA A 142 -16.27 -31.24 9.81
CA ALA A 142 -16.18 -29.79 9.70
C ALA A 142 -17.52 -29.15 9.32
N VAL A 143 -18.28 -29.74 8.37
CA VAL A 143 -19.64 -29.27 8.04
C VAL A 143 -20.55 -29.36 9.26
N LYS A 144 -20.50 -30.46 10.00
CA LYS A 144 -21.30 -30.66 11.21
C LYS A 144 -20.96 -29.64 12.29
N ASP A 145 -19.67 -29.41 12.57
CA ASP A 145 -19.19 -28.42 13.53
C ASP A 145 -19.64 -27.02 13.15
N LEU A 146 -19.55 -26.68 11.87
CA LEU A 146 -19.94 -25.38 11.35
C LEU A 146 -21.46 -25.15 11.45
N LEU A 147 -22.29 -26.15 11.14
CA LEU A 147 -23.75 -26.07 11.30
C LEU A 147 -24.16 -26.03 12.79
N MET A 148 -23.46 -26.76 13.66
CA MET A 148 -23.67 -26.69 15.11
C MET A 148 -23.34 -25.29 15.65
N ALA A 149 -22.25 -24.70 15.18
CA ALA A 149 -21.85 -23.34 15.53
C ALA A 149 -22.87 -22.30 15.04
N GLU A 150 -23.39 -22.44 13.80
CA GLU A 150 -24.45 -21.56 13.29
C GLU A 150 -25.74 -21.69 14.11
N ASN A 151 -26.14 -22.92 14.45
CA ASN A 151 -27.32 -23.15 15.30
C ASN A 151 -27.18 -22.43 16.65
N ALA A 152 -26.03 -22.56 17.30
CA ALA A 152 -25.75 -21.86 18.54
C ALA A 152 -25.77 -20.33 18.36
N TYR A 153 -25.14 -19.82 17.30
CA TYR A 153 -25.10 -18.40 16.96
C TYR A 153 -26.51 -17.83 16.74
N GLN A 154 -27.34 -18.48 15.91
CA GLN A 154 -28.70 -18.04 15.61
C GLN A 154 -29.64 -18.16 16.82
N LEU A 155 -29.43 -19.16 17.67
CA LEU A 155 -30.17 -19.31 18.92
C LEU A 155 -29.90 -18.14 19.87
N VAL A 156 -28.64 -17.69 19.99
CA VAL A 156 -28.25 -16.52 20.79
C VAL A 156 -28.88 -15.23 20.25
N LEU A 157 -28.95 -15.08 18.93
CA LEU A 157 -29.63 -13.95 18.29
C LEU A 157 -31.17 -14.00 18.42
N GLY A 158 -31.74 -15.11 18.91
CA GLY A 158 -33.18 -15.31 19.03
C GLY A 158 -33.87 -15.63 17.70
N ASN A 159 -33.12 -16.04 16.68
CA ASN A 159 -33.65 -16.33 15.35
C ASN A 159 -34.04 -17.82 15.20
N PHE A 160 -35.15 -18.20 15.84
CA PHE A 160 -35.60 -19.59 15.90
C PHE A 160 -35.94 -20.19 14.52
N ASP A 161 -36.38 -19.37 13.57
CA ASP A 161 -36.68 -19.81 12.20
C ASP A 161 -35.41 -20.29 11.48
N ARG A 162 -34.29 -19.57 11.67
CA ARG A 162 -32.98 -19.98 11.12
C ARG A 162 -32.44 -21.22 11.82
N VAL A 163 -32.58 -21.31 13.14
CA VAL A 163 -32.18 -22.52 13.89
C VAL A 163 -32.95 -23.74 13.39
N ALA A 164 -34.25 -23.60 13.15
CA ALA A 164 -35.07 -24.67 12.57
C ALA A 164 -34.60 -25.05 11.16
N ALA A 165 -34.31 -24.07 10.30
CA ALA A 165 -33.84 -24.31 8.94
C ALA A 165 -32.46 -25.01 8.90
N VAL A 166 -31.49 -24.56 9.71
CA VAL A 166 -30.16 -25.18 9.82
C VAL A 166 -30.25 -26.59 10.41
N SER A 167 -31.12 -26.81 11.41
CA SER A 167 -31.37 -28.14 11.98
C SER A 167 -32.03 -29.10 10.97
N LEU A 168 -32.95 -28.61 10.14
CA LEU A 168 -33.56 -29.40 9.07
C LEU A 168 -32.51 -29.76 8.00
N ALA A 169 -31.64 -28.82 7.65
CA ALA A 169 -30.51 -29.08 6.75
C ALA A 169 -29.55 -30.14 7.31
N GLN A 170 -29.28 -30.11 8.62
CA GLN A 170 -28.44 -31.11 9.27
C GLN A 170 -29.07 -32.51 9.29
N LYS A 171 -30.40 -32.60 9.44
CA LYS A 171 -31.14 -33.87 9.50
C LYS A 171 -31.36 -34.48 8.13
N ASP A 172 -31.87 -33.69 7.18
CA ASP A 172 -32.38 -34.17 5.89
C ASP A 172 -31.41 -33.87 4.74
N ALA A 173 -30.19 -33.39 5.04
CA ALA A 173 -29.19 -32.94 4.06
C ALA A 173 -29.75 -31.92 3.05
N HIS A 174 -30.74 -31.12 3.48
CA HIS A 174 -31.31 -30.05 2.68
C HIS A 174 -30.35 -28.88 2.53
N ILE A 175 -30.63 -28.01 1.55
CA ILE A 175 -29.84 -26.81 1.28
C ILE A 175 -29.86 -25.90 2.52
N PRO A 176 -28.73 -25.70 3.21
CA PRO A 176 -28.67 -24.85 4.38
C PRO A 176 -28.68 -23.36 3.98
N PRO A 177 -29.22 -22.48 4.83
CA PRO A 177 -29.10 -21.03 4.62
C PRO A 177 -27.63 -20.58 4.67
N GLU A 178 -27.36 -19.37 4.17
CA GLU A 178 -26.03 -18.77 4.27
C GLU A 178 -25.66 -18.53 5.74
N LEU A 179 -24.51 -19.06 6.14
CA LEU A 179 -24.07 -19.06 7.54
C LEU A 179 -23.54 -17.68 7.91
N GLN A 180 -23.86 -17.21 9.11
CA GLN A 180 -23.43 -15.91 9.62
C GLN A 180 -22.35 -16.03 10.69
N VAL A 181 -22.22 -17.17 11.36
CA VAL A 181 -21.21 -17.39 12.41
C VAL A 181 -19.77 -17.16 11.91
N ILE A 182 -19.53 -17.40 10.61
CA ILE A 182 -18.22 -17.17 9.97
C ILE A 182 -17.94 -15.70 9.68
N ASN A 183 -18.97 -14.87 9.61
CA ASN A 183 -18.89 -13.43 9.32
C ASN A 183 -18.81 -12.59 10.60
N THR A 184 -18.73 -13.24 11.77
CA THR A 184 -18.61 -12.53 13.05
C THR A 184 -17.25 -11.82 13.09
N PRO A 185 -17.21 -10.48 13.27
CA PRO A 185 -15.95 -9.74 13.38
C PRO A 185 -15.15 -10.32 14.55
N ARG A 186 -13.97 -10.85 14.25
CA ARG A 186 -13.05 -11.37 15.28
C ARG A 186 -12.17 -10.22 15.75
N GLY A 187 -11.85 -10.17 17.04
CA GLY A 187 -10.91 -9.18 17.55
C GLY A 187 -9.52 -9.50 17.02
N SER A 188 -8.81 -8.50 16.50
CA SER A 188 -7.36 -8.58 16.37
C SER A 188 -6.73 -7.99 17.62
N ASP A 189 -5.90 -8.76 18.32
CA ASP A 189 -5.10 -8.21 19.42
C ASP A 189 -3.94 -7.34 18.92
N PHE A 190 -3.57 -7.50 17.63
CA PHE A 190 -2.39 -6.91 17.04
C PHE A 190 -2.71 -6.22 15.72
N THR A 191 -2.28 -4.97 15.63
CA THR A 191 -2.30 -4.20 14.40
C THR A 191 -0.91 -3.65 14.15
N PHE A 192 -0.49 -3.57 12.90
CA PHE A 192 0.75 -2.91 12.54
C PHE A 192 0.55 -2.09 11.26
N THR A 193 1.33 -1.04 11.09
CA THR A 193 1.23 -0.16 9.92
C THR A 193 2.39 -0.42 8.98
N ASN A 194 2.10 -0.58 7.69
CA ASN A 194 3.07 -0.61 6.61
C ASN A 194 3.15 0.76 5.93
N ARG A 195 4.37 1.20 5.61
CA ARG A 195 4.63 2.40 4.81
C ARG A 195 5.70 2.11 3.79
N VAL A 196 5.50 2.56 2.56
CA VAL A 196 6.51 2.48 1.50
C VAL A 196 6.95 3.88 1.12
N THR A 197 8.26 4.15 1.24
CA THR A 197 8.82 5.50 1.08
C THR A 197 9.91 5.54 0.02
N LEU A 198 9.97 6.66 -0.71
CA LEU A 198 11.04 6.99 -1.64
C LEU A 198 11.79 8.22 -1.11
N HIS A 199 13.09 8.08 -0.86
CA HIS A 199 13.93 9.12 -0.28
C HIS A 199 14.85 9.77 -1.32
N PHE A 200 15.01 11.09 -1.21
CA PHE A 200 15.93 11.90 -2.00
C PHE A 200 17.01 12.51 -1.12
N ASP A 201 18.25 12.51 -1.63
CA ASP A 201 19.42 12.98 -0.91
C ASP A 201 19.43 14.52 -0.75
N ASP A 202 19.87 15.00 0.41
CA ASP A 202 20.06 16.43 0.68
C ASP A 202 21.35 16.92 0.02
N LEU A 203 21.25 17.34 -1.24
CA LEU A 203 22.37 17.78 -2.07
C LEU A 203 22.41 19.30 -2.22
N ASP A 204 23.61 19.86 -2.25
CA ASP A 204 23.83 21.28 -2.54
C ASP A 204 23.88 21.49 -4.07
N PRO A 205 22.97 22.30 -4.66
CA PRO A 205 22.93 22.53 -6.11
C PRO A 205 24.16 23.26 -6.67
N SER A 206 24.97 23.91 -5.83
CA SER A 206 26.19 24.61 -6.26
C SER A 206 27.36 23.66 -6.54
N LEU A 207 27.29 22.41 -6.05
CA LEU A 207 28.34 21.43 -6.22
C LEU A 207 28.19 20.67 -7.55
N PRO A 208 29.27 20.52 -8.36
CA PRO A 208 29.21 19.76 -9.60
C PRO A 208 28.77 18.30 -9.45
N SER A 209 29.07 17.67 -8.31
CA SER A 209 28.67 16.29 -8.00
C SER A 209 27.16 16.11 -7.85
N SER A 210 26.43 17.18 -7.55
CA SER A 210 24.97 17.15 -7.41
C SER A 210 24.26 17.14 -8.76
N ASN A 211 24.96 17.52 -9.85
CA ASN A 211 24.42 17.50 -11.21
C ASN A 211 24.56 16.09 -11.81
N PRO A 212 23.47 15.32 -11.97
CA PRO A 212 23.54 13.98 -12.54
C PRO A 212 23.91 13.99 -14.03
N TRP A 213 23.65 15.10 -14.73
CA TRP A 213 23.85 15.28 -16.16
C TRP A 213 24.83 16.44 -16.41
N PRO A 214 26.15 16.22 -16.20
CA PRO A 214 27.14 17.30 -16.12
C PRO A 214 27.35 18.06 -17.43
N ASN A 215 26.94 17.50 -18.57
CA ASN A 215 27.01 18.16 -19.88
C ASN A 215 25.93 19.26 -20.04
N SER A 216 24.91 19.28 -19.17
CA SER A 216 23.88 20.33 -19.13
C SER A 216 24.01 21.12 -17.83
N PRO A 217 23.89 22.46 -17.85
CA PRO A 217 23.88 23.25 -16.62
C PRO A 217 22.65 22.91 -15.77
N MET A 218 22.72 23.21 -14.47
CA MET A 218 21.57 23.03 -13.58
C MET A 218 20.45 23.99 -13.99
N THR A 219 19.27 23.46 -14.30
CA THR A 219 18.09 24.27 -14.63
C THR A 219 17.38 24.73 -13.36
N PRO A 220 16.50 25.76 -13.43
CA PRO A 220 15.75 26.23 -12.27
C PRO A 220 14.95 25.13 -11.56
N ARG A 221 14.32 24.20 -12.30
CA ARG A 221 13.62 23.06 -11.70
C ARG A 221 14.57 22.10 -10.98
N ALA A 222 15.74 21.83 -11.58
CA ALA A 222 16.75 20.99 -10.96
C ALA A 222 17.40 21.64 -9.74
N TYR A 223 17.53 22.97 -9.73
CA TYR A 223 17.93 23.73 -8.54
C TYR A 223 16.87 23.67 -7.45
N ALA A 224 15.58 23.76 -7.81
CA ALA A 224 14.46 23.67 -6.88
C ALA A 224 14.44 22.31 -6.16
N GLU A 225 14.57 21.20 -6.89
CA GLU A 225 14.51 19.85 -6.33
C GLU A 225 15.76 19.04 -6.68
N THR A 226 16.90 19.44 -6.10
CA THR A 226 18.23 18.88 -6.43
C THR A 226 18.32 17.38 -6.16
N GLY A 227 17.85 16.93 -5.00
CA GLY A 227 17.85 15.51 -4.63
C GLY A 227 16.99 14.66 -5.57
N MET A 228 15.78 15.12 -5.88
CA MET A 228 14.89 14.43 -6.82
C MET A 228 15.47 14.42 -8.24
N ASN A 229 16.06 15.53 -8.69
CA ASN A 229 16.73 15.58 -10.00
C ASN A 229 17.90 14.59 -10.08
N HIS A 230 18.70 14.49 -9.02
CA HIS A 230 19.81 13.55 -8.95
C HIS A 230 19.33 12.10 -9.04
N TRP A 231 18.30 11.73 -8.26
CA TRP A 231 17.69 10.40 -8.31
C TRP A 231 17.07 10.10 -9.69
N LEU A 232 16.35 11.05 -10.29
CA LEU A 232 15.81 10.91 -11.65
C LEU A 232 16.91 10.68 -12.69
N GLY A 233 18.09 11.30 -12.51
CA GLY A 233 19.25 11.06 -13.37
C GLY A 233 19.82 9.65 -13.24
N GLN A 234 19.80 9.07 -12.03
CA GLN A 234 20.14 7.65 -11.82
C GLN A 234 19.12 6.73 -12.49
N ALA A 235 17.83 7.01 -12.30
CA ALA A 235 16.73 6.21 -12.87
C ALA A 235 16.64 6.28 -14.40
N LEU A 236 16.89 7.44 -15.02
CA LEU A 236 16.86 7.60 -16.49
C LEU A 236 18.17 7.20 -17.18
N GLY A 237 19.27 7.12 -16.43
CA GLY A 237 20.60 6.81 -16.92
C GLY A 237 21.47 8.04 -17.18
N ILE A 238 22.79 7.85 -17.08
CA ILE A 238 23.78 8.92 -17.03
C ILE A 238 24.41 9.20 -18.43
N ASP A 239 24.37 8.24 -19.35
CA ASP A 239 25.04 8.36 -20.66
C ASP A 239 24.17 9.05 -21.71
N LEU A 240 24.06 10.37 -21.57
CA LEU A 240 23.30 11.26 -22.45
C LEU A 240 23.68 11.19 -23.94
N LYS A 241 24.89 10.72 -24.26
CA LYS A 241 25.37 10.61 -25.64
C LYS A 241 24.87 9.35 -26.35
N LYS A 242 24.29 8.40 -25.60
CA LYS A 242 23.65 7.20 -26.16
C LYS A 242 22.18 7.40 -26.44
N ILE A 243 21.56 8.43 -25.87
CA ILE A 243 20.11 8.69 -26.00
C ILE A 243 19.87 9.67 -27.15
N HIS A 244 19.13 9.25 -28.17
CA HIS A 244 19.00 10.02 -29.40
C HIS A 244 17.62 9.95 -30.08
N CYS A 245 17.37 10.92 -30.96
CA CYS A 245 16.26 10.91 -31.91
C CYS A 245 16.75 11.27 -33.31
N SER A 246 16.01 10.84 -34.35
CA SER A 246 16.34 11.19 -35.73
C SER A 246 15.47 12.35 -36.20
N VAL A 247 16.10 13.34 -36.83
CA VAL A 247 15.43 14.55 -37.28
C VAL A 247 15.80 14.80 -38.74
N TYR A 248 14.81 15.16 -39.54
CA TYR A 248 15.00 15.60 -40.92
C TYR A 248 14.01 16.71 -41.24
N TRP A 249 14.27 17.46 -42.31
CA TRP A 249 13.35 18.48 -42.78
C TRP A 249 12.70 18.03 -44.10
N THR A 250 11.54 18.62 -44.41
CA THR A 250 10.80 18.39 -45.65
C THR A 250 10.41 19.71 -46.29
N GLU A 251 10.41 19.74 -47.62
CA GLU A 251 9.92 20.86 -48.41
C GLU A 251 8.44 20.65 -48.75
N LYS A 252 7.60 21.66 -48.48
CA LYS A 252 6.23 21.69 -49.00
C LYS A 252 6.26 22.17 -50.44
N LYS A 253 5.82 21.33 -51.38
CA LYS A 253 5.57 21.77 -52.76
C LYS A 253 4.28 22.62 -52.83
N PRO A 254 4.12 23.47 -53.87
CA PRO A 254 2.93 24.28 -54.09
C PRO A 254 1.60 23.50 -54.16
N ASP A 255 1.66 22.18 -54.40
CA ASP A 255 0.50 21.26 -54.48
C ASP A 255 0.07 20.70 -53.10
N GLY A 256 0.63 21.21 -51.99
CA GLY A 256 0.26 20.81 -50.62
C GLY A 256 0.71 19.40 -50.19
N LYS A 257 1.39 18.65 -51.06
CA LYS A 257 2.00 17.35 -50.76
C LYS A 257 3.46 17.52 -50.34
N ASP A 258 3.82 16.98 -49.18
CA ASP A 258 5.21 16.89 -48.71
C ASP A 258 6.03 16.08 -49.72
N THR A 259 7.20 16.58 -50.12
CA THR A 259 8.14 15.73 -50.86
C THR A 259 8.67 14.64 -49.93
N ASN A 260 8.52 13.37 -50.32
CA ASN A 260 9.14 12.20 -49.66
C ASN A 260 10.69 12.19 -49.71
N LEU A 261 11.33 13.31 -50.06
CA LEU A 261 12.77 13.46 -50.00
C LEU A 261 13.14 13.68 -48.53
N GLN A 262 13.45 12.59 -47.82
CA GLN A 262 14.09 12.61 -46.52
C GLN A 262 15.52 13.15 -46.69
N GLN A 263 15.66 14.47 -46.84
CA GLN A 263 16.96 15.13 -46.97
C GLN A 263 17.56 15.33 -45.57
N ASP A 264 18.89 15.21 -45.48
CA ASP A 264 19.69 15.60 -44.31
C ASP A 264 19.18 15.06 -42.97
N ARG A 265 18.95 13.73 -42.95
CA ARG A 265 18.63 13.01 -41.72
C ARG A 265 19.84 13.08 -40.78
N HIS A 266 19.65 13.72 -39.64
CA HIS A 266 20.65 13.81 -38.60
C HIS A 266 20.16 13.21 -37.28
N THR A 267 21.11 12.94 -36.40
CA THR A 267 20.86 12.45 -35.04
C THR A 267 21.04 13.61 -34.08
N ILE A 268 20.04 13.86 -33.24
CA ILE A 268 20.13 14.81 -32.12
C ILE A 268 20.20 14.02 -30.83
N MET A 269 21.19 14.33 -29.99
CA MET A 269 21.39 13.67 -28.71
C MET A 269 20.65 14.41 -27.61
N LEU A 270 20.26 13.68 -26.54
CA LEU A 270 19.67 14.30 -25.36
C LEU A 270 20.62 15.33 -24.72
N ALA A 271 21.93 15.09 -24.80
CA ALA A 271 22.96 16.02 -24.35
C ALA A 271 22.88 17.41 -25.01
N ASP A 272 22.39 17.50 -26.25
CA ASP A 272 22.34 18.75 -27.01
C ASP A 272 21.18 19.65 -26.58
N LEU A 273 20.18 19.09 -25.88
CA LEU A 273 18.96 19.82 -25.49
C LEU A 273 19.16 20.79 -24.32
N GLY A 274 20.24 20.62 -23.53
CA GLY A 274 20.54 21.48 -22.38
C GLY A 274 19.48 21.41 -21.28
N ILE A 275 18.87 20.24 -21.08
CA ILE A 275 17.82 19.98 -20.09
C ILE A 275 18.33 19.03 -19.01
N GLN A 276 17.73 19.09 -17.81
CA GLN A 276 18.01 18.17 -16.70
C GLN A 276 16.98 17.03 -16.63
N PRO A 277 17.23 15.95 -15.86
CA PRO A 277 16.29 14.83 -15.72
C PRO A 277 14.86 15.25 -15.36
N ILE A 278 14.74 16.17 -14.39
CA ILE A 278 13.46 16.72 -13.95
C ILE A 278 12.75 17.52 -15.06
N ASP A 279 13.48 18.16 -15.95
CA ASP A 279 12.86 18.86 -17.08
C ASP A 279 12.29 17.87 -18.08
N PHE A 280 13.07 16.83 -18.41
CA PHE A 280 12.67 15.79 -19.34
C PHE A 280 11.36 15.10 -18.88
N VAL A 281 11.28 14.66 -17.62
CA VAL A 281 10.09 13.97 -17.08
C VAL A 281 8.82 14.82 -17.19
N TRP A 282 8.91 16.13 -16.93
CA TRP A 282 7.75 17.02 -16.98
C TRP A 282 7.46 17.59 -18.38
N MET A 283 8.45 17.63 -19.29
CA MET A 283 8.26 18.02 -20.69
C MET A 283 7.65 16.90 -21.54
N VAL A 284 7.81 15.63 -21.13
CA VAL A 284 7.12 14.49 -21.75
C VAL A 284 5.63 14.60 -21.39
N ASN A 285 4.89 15.34 -22.20
CA ASN A 285 3.44 15.46 -22.07
C ASN A 285 2.72 14.37 -22.86
N ILE A 286 1.55 13.99 -22.35
CA ILE A 286 0.61 13.03 -22.94
C ILE A 286 -0.29 13.81 -23.92
N SER A 287 -0.50 13.24 -25.10
CA SER A 287 -1.39 13.70 -26.18
C SER A 287 -0.87 14.81 -27.10
N PRO A 288 -0.31 14.44 -28.27
CA PRO A 288 -0.30 15.28 -29.47
C PRO A 288 -1.73 15.56 -30.01
N GLU A 289 -2.76 14.90 -29.46
CA GLU A 289 -4.10 14.86 -30.05
C GLU A 289 -5.02 16.02 -29.67
N GLU A 290 -4.76 16.75 -28.56
CA GLU A 290 -5.66 17.83 -28.11
C GLU A 290 -5.16 19.26 -28.41
N THR A 291 -3.85 19.43 -28.53
CA THR A 291 -3.23 20.69 -28.96
C THR A 291 -2.56 20.47 -30.31
N GLY A 292 -3.14 20.98 -31.40
CA GLY A 292 -2.59 20.88 -32.76
C GLY A 292 -1.27 21.66 -32.99
N GLY A 293 -0.40 21.76 -31.99
CA GLY A 293 0.90 22.44 -32.02
C GLY A 293 2.03 21.56 -31.46
N ALA A 294 3.27 21.92 -31.80
CA ALA A 294 4.46 21.20 -31.32
C ALA A 294 4.61 21.36 -29.80
N THR A 295 4.96 20.27 -29.12
CA THR A 295 5.30 20.29 -27.70
C THR A 295 6.60 21.10 -27.45
N GLU A 296 6.84 21.50 -26.20
CA GLU A 296 8.08 22.19 -25.85
C GLU A 296 9.32 21.33 -26.18
N LEU A 297 9.26 20.02 -25.94
CA LEU A 297 10.34 19.09 -26.25
C LEU A 297 10.64 19.05 -27.76
N GLU A 298 9.59 18.94 -28.58
CA GLU A 298 9.73 18.97 -30.05
C GLU A 298 10.29 20.30 -30.55
N THR A 299 9.87 21.42 -29.93
CA THR A 299 10.39 22.75 -30.25
C THR A 299 11.88 22.86 -29.92
N ARG A 300 12.31 22.34 -28.77
CA ARG A 300 13.73 22.29 -28.37
C ARG A 300 14.57 21.42 -29.32
N ILE A 301 14.05 20.26 -29.72
CA ILE A 301 14.72 19.36 -30.67
C ILE A 301 14.86 20.04 -32.04
N ALA A 302 13.77 20.62 -32.56
CA ALA A 302 13.79 21.31 -33.85
C ALA A 302 14.72 22.53 -33.83
N PHE A 303 14.75 23.29 -32.74
CA PHE A 303 15.65 24.42 -32.55
C PHE A 303 17.13 24.00 -32.65
N ASN A 304 17.53 22.98 -31.88
CA ASN A 304 18.92 22.52 -31.91
C ASN A 304 19.31 21.90 -33.24
N TYR A 305 18.41 21.13 -33.87
CA TYR A 305 18.62 20.60 -35.22
C TYR A 305 18.90 21.72 -36.22
N ARG A 306 18.07 22.76 -36.24
CA ARG A 306 18.26 23.90 -37.14
C ARG A 306 19.57 24.64 -36.88
N ARG A 307 19.90 24.86 -35.60
CA ARG A 307 21.12 25.58 -35.19
C ARG A 307 22.40 24.83 -35.53
N ILE A 308 22.45 23.51 -35.30
CA ILE A 308 23.65 22.69 -35.55
C ILE A 308 23.89 22.50 -37.05
N HIS A 309 22.82 22.32 -37.83
CA HIS A 309 22.91 22.01 -39.26
C HIS A 309 22.65 23.20 -40.19
N ASN A 310 22.49 24.41 -39.62
CA ASN A 310 22.24 25.64 -40.35
C ASN A 310 21.03 25.56 -41.30
N ILE A 311 19.93 24.95 -40.82
CA ILE A 311 18.69 24.78 -41.58
C ILE A 311 17.79 26.01 -41.42
N PRO A 312 17.26 26.58 -42.51
CA PRO A 312 16.35 27.71 -42.45
C PRO A 312 15.05 27.43 -41.67
N ASP A 313 14.51 28.47 -41.01
CA ASP A 313 13.31 28.36 -40.17
C ASP A 313 12.00 28.15 -40.97
N ASP A 314 12.01 28.41 -42.29
CA ASP A 314 10.86 28.20 -43.20
C ASP A 314 10.61 26.71 -43.53
N ARG A 315 11.58 25.84 -43.22
CA ARG A 315 11.49 24.39 -43.45
C ARG A 315 10.70 23.69 -42.35
N THR A 316 9.83 22.75 -42.74
CA THR A 316 9.09 21.89 -41.80
C THR A 316 9.99 20.77 -41.31
N VAL A 317 10.22 20.71 -39.99
CA VAL A 317 11.03 19.69 -39.33
C VAL A 317 10.15 18.51 -38.91
N ARG A 318 10.58 17.29 -39.20
CA ARG A 318 9.96 16.02 -38.78
C ARG A 318 10.89 15.31 -37.81
N ILE A 319 10.35 14.82 -36.71
CA ILE A 319 11.10 14.13 -35.65
C ILE A 319 10.63 12.68 -35.58
N GLU A 320 11.57 11.75 -35.73
CA GLU A 320 11.36 10.31 -35.55
C GLU A 320 12.01 9.86 -34.23
N PHE A 321 11.18 9.60 -33.23
CA PHE A 321 11.63 9.23 -31.88
C PHE A 321 12.07 7.77 -31.72
N ASN A 322 11.70 6.88 -32.65
CA ASN A 322 11.95 5.44 -32.56
C ASN A 322 12.80 4.90 -33.72
N HIS A 323 13.64 5.74 -34.32
CA HIS A 323 14.49 5.29 -35.42
C HIS A 323 15.63 4.42 -34.86
N PRO A 324 15.78 3.16 -35.32
CA PRO A 324 16.79 2.25 -34.79
C PRO A 324 18.19 2.69 -35.23
N LYS A 325 19.14 2.66 -34.29
CA LYS A 325 20.57 2.83 -34.54
C LYS A 325 21.36 1.78 -33.75
N THR A 326 22.66 1.69 -34.01
CA THR A 326 23.68 0.72 -33.55
C THR A 326 23.45 0.08 -32.17
N GLU A 327 23.95 -1.14 -31.97
CA GLU A 327 23.95 -1.84 -30.67
C GLU A 327 24.48 -0.93 -29.54
N GLY A 328 23.70 -0.76 -28.48
CA GLY A 328 24.06 0.01 -27.28
C GLY A 328 23.56 1.46 -27.23
N GLU A 329 22.94 2.00 -28.29
CA GLU A 329 22.25 3.30 -28.27
C GLU A 329 20.77 3.16 -27.88
N LYS A 330 20.23 4.17 -27.19
CA LYS A 330 18.82 4.23 -26.76
C LYS A 330 18.08 5.32 -27.52
N THR A 331 16.81 5.09 -27.79
CA THR A 331 15.96 6.09 -28.44
C THR A 331 15.11 6.85 -27.42
N PHE A 332 14.70 8.08 -27.74
CA PHE A 332 13.77 8.83 -26.88
C PHE A 332 12.45 8.05 -26.66
N ALA A 333 11.99 7.32 -27.67
CA ALA A 333 10.77 6.51 -27.57
C ALA A 333 10.85 5.44 -26.49
N GLN A 334 12.04 4.87 -26.23
CA GLN A 334 12.26 3.89 -25.16
C GLN A 334 12.15 4.53 -23.76
N LEU A 335 12.50 5.81 -23.61
CA LEU A 335 12.44 6.52 -22.33
C LEU A 335 11.06 7.11 -22.02
N PHE A 336 10.21 7.35 -23.02
CA PHE A 336 8.89 7.95 -22.80
C PHE A 336 7.98 7.15 -21.86
N PRO A 337 7.88 5.81 -21.95
CA PRO A 337 7.11 5.04 -20.97
C PRO A 337 7.62 5.24 -19.53
N LEU A 338 8.93 5.20 -19.33
CA LEU A 338 9.55 5.41 -18.01
C LEU A 338 9.29 6.83 -17.49
N ALA A 339 9.54 7.86 -18.30
CA ALA A 339 9.29 9.25 -17.93
C ALA A 339 7.82 9.50 -17.56
N ARG A 340 6.87 8.88 -18.27
CA ARG A 340 5.44 8.98 -17.97
C ARG A 340 5.09 8.33 -16.63
N GLN A 341 5.63 7.15 -16.35
CA GLN A 341 5.39 6.47 -15.08
C GLN A 341 6.03 7.23 -13.90
N LEU A 342 7.24 7.75 -14.07
CA LEU A 342 7.90 8.61 -13.09
C LEU A 342 7.08 9.88 -12.80
N ARG A 343 6.61 10.56 -13.85
CA ARG A 343 5.74 11.74 -13.69
C ARG A 343 4.44 11.42 -12.95
N ALA A 344 3.80 10.30 -13.32
CA ALA A 344 2.56 9.88 -12.68
C ALA A 344 2.77 9.50 -11.21
N LEU A 345 3.84 8.77 -10.90
CA LEU A 345 4.22 8.39 -9.54
C LEU A 345 4.47 9.62 -8.67
N LEU A 346 5.33 10.54 -9.13
CA LEU A 346 5.69 11.74 -8.40
C LEU A 346 4.50 12.70 -8.21
N GLY A 347 3.55 12.72 -9.17
CA GLY A 347 2.34 13.53 -9.07
C GLY A 347 1.22 12.93 -8.20
N SER A 348 1.20 11.61 -7.99
CA SER A 348 0.18 10.95 -7.15
C SER A 348 0.53 10.87 -5.68
N CYS A 349 1.81 10.99 -5.33
CA CYS A 349 2.32 10.76 -3.99
C CYS A 349 2.42 12.05 -3.17
N ARG A 350 2.22 11.94 -1.85
CA ARG A 350 2.42 13.07 -0.92
C ARG A 350 3.87 13.14 -0.44
N ALA A 351 4.32 14.34 -0.07
CA ALA A 351 5.62 14.52 0.57
C ALA A 351 5.67 13.86 1.97
N LEU A 352 6.86 13.36 2.32
CA LEU A 352 7.17 12.80 3.63
C LEU A 352 7.30 13.89 4.70
N ASN A 353 7.08 13.49 5.95
CA ASN A 353 7.33 14.30 7.13
C ASN A 353 7.80 13.43 8.31
N ALA A 354 8.20 14.06 9.41
CA ALA A 354 8.78 13.34 10.56
C ALA A 354 7.80 12.38 11.27
N LEU A 355 6.49 12.65 11.21
CA LEU A 355 5.47 11.77 11.81
C LEU A 355 5.31 10.46 11.04
N ASP A 356 5.72 10.42 9.77
CA ASP A 356 5.67 9.21 8.93
C ASP A 356 6.64 8.12 9.41
N PHE A 357 7.51 8.44 10.37
CA PHE A 357 8.48 7.51 10.96
C PHE A 357 8.21 7.25 12.44
N LEU A 358 7.13 7.81 12.98
CA LEU A 358 6.70 7.57 14.35
C LEU A 358 5.55 6.55 14.38
N PRO A 359 5.62 5.59 15.31
CA PRO A 359 4.48 4.77 15.71
C PRO A 359 3.29 5.61 16.21
N ALA A 360 2.05 5.11 16.07
CA ALA A 360 0.82 5.83 16.41
C ALA A 360 0.69 6.15 17.92
N SER A 361 1.27 5.32 18.78
CA SER A 361 1.37 5.52 20.23
C SER A 361 2.56 6.40 20.64
N GLY A 362 3.25 7.02 19.67
CA GLY A 362 4.35 7.97 19.92
C GLY A 362 5.73 7.35 20.15
N GLY A 363 5.86 6.02 20.02
CA GLY A 363 7.13 5.29 20.10
C GLY A 363 7.85 5.34 21.46
N LYS A 364 9.08 4.80 21.52
CA LYS A 364 10.00 5.03 22.65
C LYS A 364 10.30 6.53 22.77
N ALA A 365 10.60 7.00 23.98
CA ALA A 365 10.93 8.40 24.24
C ALA A 365 11.93 8.93 23.19
N THR A 366 11.49 9.90 22.39
CA THR A 366 12.29 10.45 21.30
C THR A 366 13.47 11.25 21.89
N THR A 367 14.66 11.08 21.32
CA THR A 367 15.85 11.86 21.73
C THR A 367 15.67 13.35 21.40
N ILE A 368 14.92 13.64 20.34
CA ILE A 368 14.54 15.00 19.95
C ILE A 368 13.13 15.27 20.48
N PRO A 369 12.93 16.29 21.34
CA PRO A 369 11.61 16.70 21.78
C PRO A 369 10.76 17.15 20.58
N ILE A 370 9.58 16.55 20.41
CA ILE A 370 8.64 16.96 19.36
C ILE A 370 8.14 18.37 19.68
N ASP A 371 8.54 19.34 18.85
CA ASP A 371 8.04 20.71 18.95
C ASP A 371 6.54 20.73 18.59
N LYS A 372 5.70 21.24 19.50
CA LYS A 372 4.26 21.38 19.29
C LYS A 372 3.92 22.31 18.12
N ASN A 373 4.81 23.26 17.80
CA ASN A 373 4.62 24.18 16.68
C ASN A 373 5.16 23.63 15.35
N ASN A 374 5.94 22.54 15.38
CA ASN A 374 6.49 21.85 14.22
C ASN A 374 6.48 20.32 14.39
N PRO A 375 5.31 19.70 14.61
CA PRO A 375 5.22 18.26 14.84
C PRO A 375 5.71 17.45 13.62
N LYS A 376 5.62 18.01 12.41
CA LYS A 376 6.06 17.41 11.16
C LYS A 376 7.57 17.54 10.89
N GLY A 377 8.31 18.27 11.73
CA GLY A 377 9.77 18.39 11.66
C GLY A 377 10.29 19.13 10.44
N TYR A 378 9.50 20.01 9.81
CA TYR A 378 9.90 20.70 8.58
C TYR A 378 10.98 21.77 8.83
N ASP A 379 11.92 21.90 7.89
CA ASP A 379 12.88 23.00 7.83
C ASP A 379 12.31 24.14 6.97
N GLN A 380 11.54 25.02 7.62
CA GLN A 380 10.88 26.14 6.94
C GLN A 380 11.86 27.23 6.47
N ASN A 381 13.02 27.38 7.13
CA ASN A 381 14.03 28.36 6.73
C ASN A 381 14.72 27.95 5.43
N GLU A 382 15.03 26.66 5.28
CA GLU A 382 15.55 26.11 4.02
C GLU A 382 14.57 26.33 2.88
N LEU A 383 13.30 25.94 3.06
CA LEU A 383 12.29 26.06 2.02
C LEU A 383 12.07 27.52 1.61
N ARG A 384 11.99 28.43 2.58
CA ARG A 384 11.85 29.87 2.33
C ARG A 384 13.02 30.40 1.51
N SER A 385 14.25 30.04 1.88
CA SER A 385 15.47 30.48 1.19
C SER A 385 15.52 29.96 -0.24
N ARG A 386 15.12 28.70 -0.46
CA ARG A 386 15.07 28.05 -1.78
C ARG A 386 14.05 28.73 -2.70
N VAL A 387 12.83 28.99 -2.22
CA VAL A 387 11.80 29.73 -2.97
C VAL A 387 12.26 31.15 -3.27
N GLN A 388 12.85 31.85 -2.29
CA GLN A 388 13.31 33.22 -2.46
C GLN A 388 14.42 33.35 -3.51
N SER A 389 15.41 32.45 -3.50
CA SER A 389 16.50 32.45 -4.49
C SER A 389 15.98 32.28 -5.92
N LEU A 390 15.03 31.37 -6.13
CA LEU A 390 14.44 31.13 -7.45
C LEU A 390 13.51 32.27 -7.89
N LEU A 391 12.78 32.87 -6.95
CA LEU A 391 11.99 34.07 -7.20
C LEU A 391 12.88 35.24 -7.66
N ILE A 392 13.99 35.51 -6.96
CA ILE A 392 14.96 36.55 -7.35
C ILE A 392 15.56 36.26 -8.74
N SER A 393 15.85 34.99 -9.04
CA SER A 393 16.36 34.58 -10.36
C SER A 393 15.34 34.87 -11.47
N LEU A 394 14.06 34.54 -11.28
CA LEU A 394 13.01 34.85 -12.24
C LEU A 394 12.76 36.37 -12.34
N GLU A 395 12.84 37.12 -11.24
CA GLU A 395 12.73 38.58 -11.24
C GLU A 395 13.82 39.23 -12.08
N THR A 396 15.07 38.76 -11.92
CA THR A 396 16.21 39.26 -12.69
C THR A 396 16.03 38.99 -14.19
N LEU A 397 15.49 37.81 -14.55
CA LEU A 397 15.15 37.49 -15.94
C LEU A 397 13.98 38.35 -16.46
N ALA A 398 12.96 38.60 -15.65
CA ALA A 398 11.86 39.49 -16.02
C ALA A 398 12.34 40.93 -16.24
N ASP A 399 13.23 41.44 -15.38
CA ASP A 399 13.85 42.77 -15.52
C ASP A 399 14.67 42.91 -16.80
N SER A 400 15.15 41.80 -17.38
CA SER A 400 15.81 41.79 -18.68
C SER A 400 14.85 41.90 -19.87
N LEU A 401 13.53 41.69 -19.66
CA LEU A 401 12.50 41.83 -20.70
C LEU A 401 11.83 43.21 -20.68
N ASP A 402 11.51 43.74 -19.49
CA ASP A 402 10.74 44.98 -19.32
C ASP A 402 11.31 45.98 -18.30
N GLY A 403 12.37 45.60 -17.58
CA GLY A 403 12.99 46.43 -16.56
C GLY A 403 14.10 47.35 -17.09
N THR A 404 14.83 47.96 -16.16
CA THR A 404 15.96 48.86 -16.48
C THR A 404 17.15 48.13 -17.10
N ALA A 405 17.20 46.80 -16.98
CA ALA A 405 18.23 45.94 -17.56
C ALA A 405 17.84 45.43 -18.97
N SER A 406 16.65 45.78 -19.47
CA SER A 406 16.22 45.38 -20.81
C SER A 406 17.01 46.13 -21.90
N PRO A 407 17.27 45.48 -23.05
CA PRO A 407 17.98 46.11 -24.16
C PRO A 407 17.19 47.30 -24.73
N SER A 408 17.85 48.13 -25.53
CA SER A 408 17.20 49.28 -26.17
C SER A 408 16.65 48.94 -27.55
N VAL A 409 15.53 49.56 -27.93
CA VAL A 409 14.91 49.43 -29.25
C VAL A 409 14.64 50.80 -29.85
N ASP A 410 14.78 50.90 -31.16
CA ASP A 410 14.42 52.07 -31.94
C ASP A 410 13.09 51.81 -32.66
N LEU A 411 12.10 52.66 -32.40
CA LEU A 411 10.76 52.61 -33.00
C LEU A 411 10.49 53.90 -33.77
N VAL A 412 9.88 53.77 -34.94
CA VAL A 412 9.32 54.89 -35.70
C VAL A 412 7.84 54.62 -35.92
N PHE A 413 7.00 55.47 -35.34
CA PHE A 413 5.54 55.42 -35.49
C PHE A 413 5.15 56.21 -36.73
N ILE A 414 4.54 55.52 -37.68
CA ILE A 414 4.13 56.08 -38.97
C ILE A 414 2.73 56.69 -38.82
N ASN A 415 2.65 58.02 -38.90
CA ASN A 415 1.38 58.75 -38.85
C ASN A 415 0.78 58.97 -40.25
N ASP A 416 1.61 59.28 -41.25
CA ASP A 416 1.25 59.33 -42.68
C ASP A 416 2.29 58.57 -43.52
N PRO A 417 1.91 57.50 -44.25
CA PRO A 417 2.82 56.75 -45.11
C PRO A 417 3.50 57.57 -46.22
N ASN A 418 2.95 58.75 -46.57
CA ASN A 418 3.44 59.61 -47.65
C ASN A 418 4.21 60.85 -47.18
N ASP A 419 4.26 61.12 -45.86
CA ASP A 419 4.98 62.27 -45.29
C ASP A 419 5.77 61.86 -44.04
N ALA A 420 7.08 61.66 -44.21
CA ALA A 420 7.98 61.23 -43.15
C ALA A 420 8.29 62.32 -42.09
N ILE A 421 7.79 63.55 -42.28
CA ILE A 421 8.03 64.66 -41.34
C ILE A 421 7.15 64.54 -40.08
N ASP A 422 6.01 63.87 -40.19
CA ASP A 422 5.05 63.67 -39.09
C ASP A 422 5.30 62.39 -38.27
N ASP A 423 6.33 61.60 -38.60
CA ASP A 423 6.67 60.37 -37.90
C ASP A 423 7.26 60.64 -36.50
N GLU A 424 6.79 59.92 -35.47
CA GLU A 424 7.35 59.99 -34.12
C GLU A 424 8.43 58.92 -33.95
N ALA A 425 9.68 59.33 -33.72
CA ALA A 425 10.77 58.43 -33.38
C ALA A 425 10.90 58.25 -31.86
N TYR A 426 11.14 57.03 -31.42
CA TYR A 426 11.39 56.67 -30.03
C TYR A 426 12.60 55.74 -29.93
N THR A 427 13.51 56.07 -29.01
CA THR A 427 14.65 55.21 -28.63
C THR A 427 14.64 55.09 -27.12
N GLY A 428 14.64 53.85 -26.62
CA GLY A 428 14.68 53.59 -25.19
C GLY A 428 14.65 52.10 -24.87
N ASN A 429 14.52 51.77 -23.59
CA ASN A 429 14.45 50.39 -23.12
C ASN A 429 13.17 49.69 -23.62
N LEU A 430 13.16 48.35 -23.59
CA LEU A 430 11.99 47.59 -24.03
C LEU A 430 10.74 47.87 -23.19
N GLY A 431 10.88 48.07 -21.88
CA GLY A 431 9.76 48.34 -20.97
C GLY A 431 8.96 49.60 -21.32
N ASP A 432 9.66 50.72 -21.55
CA ASP A 432 9.04 51.98 -21.94
C ASP A 432 8.50 51.91 -23.38
N ALA A 433 9.17 51.15 -24.27
CA ALA A 433 8.67 50.86 -25.62
C ALA A 433 7.33 50.11 -25.57
N TYR A 434 7.20 49.11 -24.69
CA TYR A 434 5.97 48.35 -24.46
C TYR A 434 4.83 49.27 -24.03
N LYS A 435 5.07 50.17 -23.06
CA LYS A 435 4.07 51.13 -22.57
C LYS A 435 3.58 52.07 -23.66
N LYS A 436 4.49 52.55 -24.52
CA LYS A 436 4.12 53.37 -25.67
C LYS A 436 3.25 52.62 -26.67
N LEU A 437 3.63 51.38 -27.01
CA LEU A 437 2.86 50.53 -27.92
C LEU A 437 1.45 50.24 -27.38
N GLU A 438 1.33 49.94 -26.09
CA GLU A 438 0.04 49.71 -25.44
C GLU A 438 -0.85 50.97 -25.40
N ALA A 439 -0.27 52.14 -25.09
CA ALA A 439 -0.99 53.42 -25.11
C ALA A 439 -1.57 53.74 -26.50
N MET A 440 -0.85 53.38 -27.56
CA MET A 440 -1.27 53.54 -28.95
C MET A 440 -2.10 52.37 -29.49
N LYS A 441 -2.27 51.29 -28.72
CA LYS A 441 -2.92 50.02 -29.13
C LYS A 441 -2.29 49.39 -30.38
N LEU A 442 -0.97 49.45 -30.46
CA LEU A 442 -0.16 48.87 -31.53
C LEU A 442 0.69 47.71 -31.02
N THR A 443 1.16 46.87 -31.94
CA THR A 443 2.07 45.75 -31.69
C THR A 443 3.30 45.88 -32.57
N PHE A 444 4.41 45.19 -32.19
CA PHE A 444 5.61 45.16 -33.03
C PHE A 444 5.35 44.61 -34.44
N THR A 445 4.31 43.78 -34.61
CA THR A 445 3.94 43.16 -35.89
C THR A 445 3.16 44.08 -36.84
N ASP A 446 2.75 45.27 -36.40
CA ASP A 446 1.99 46.22 -37.22
C ASP A 446 2.93 47.01 -38.16
N ALA A 447 3.49 46.32 -39.16
CA ALA A 447 4.52 46.84 -40.08
C ALA A 447 4.09 48.10 -40.86
N ASP A 448 2.78 48.31 -41.06
CA ASP A 448 2.23 49.50 -41.73
C ASP A 448 2.23 50.75 -40.83
N LYS A 449 2.42 50.58 -39.52
CA LYS A 449 2.30 51.65 -38.51
C LYS A 449 3.53 51.81 -37.62
N VAL A 450 4.37 50.78 -37.52
CA VAL A 450 5.58 50.79 -36.68
C VAL A 450 6.75 50.20 -37.46
N ARG A 451 7.83 50.98 -37.61
CA ARG A 451 9.13 50.45 -38.05
C ARG A 451 9.99 50.19 -36.83
N VAL A 452 10.57 48.99 -36.77
CA VAL A 452 11.38 48.50 -35.66
C VAL A 452 12.82 48.33 -36.13
N SER A 453 13.76 48.94 -35.41
CA SER A 453 15.19 48.67 -35.56
C SER A 453 15.74 48.12 -34.24
N PHE A 454 16.34 46.93 -34.31
CA PHE A 454 16.86 46.22 -33.16
C PHE A 454 18.21 45.56 -33.49
N SER A 455 19.19 45.76 -32.59
CA SER A 455 20.55 45.29 -32.83
C SER A 455 20.63 43.76 -32.81
N LEU A 456 21.55 43.18 -33.58
CA LEU A 456 21.73 41.73 -33.61
C LEU A 456 22.18 41.19 -32.24
N THR A 457 23.11 41.90 -31.59
CA THR A 457 23.64 41.53 -30.27
C THR A 457 22.53 41.51 -29.21
N ASP A 458 21.69 42.55 -29.19
CA ASP A 458 20.57 42.63 -28.24
C ASP A 458 19.51 41.57 -28.53
N ALA A 459 19.28 41.24 -29.81
CA ALA A 459 18.40 40.14 -30.20
C ALA A 459 18.91 38.78 -29.75
N GLU A 460 20.22 38.52 -29.85
CA GLU A 460 20.83 37.29 -29.34
C GLU A 460 20.73 37.19 -27.81
N THR A 461 20.95 38.29 -27.09
CA THR A 461 20.79 38.35 -25.63
C THR A 461 19.33 38.10 -25.22
N LEU A 462 18.37 38.77 -25.87
CA LEU A 462 16.94 38.58 -25.61
C LEU A 462 16.49 37.14 -25.88
N HIS A 463 16.99 36.54 -26.98
CA HIS A 463 16.74 35.15 -27.32
C HIS A 463 17.25 34.18 -26.23
N GLN A 464 18.43 34.43 -25.67
CA GLN A 464 18.98 33.65 -24.56
C GLN A 464 18.15 33.80 -23.27
N HIS A 465 17.74 35.02 -22.91
CA HIS A 465 16.92 35.26 -21.73
C HIS A 465 15.54 34.59 -21.82
N LEU A 466 14.90 34.63 -23.00
CA LEU A 466 13.64 33.92 -23.22
C LEU A 466 13.78 32.40 -23.05
N ARG A 467 14.89 31.80 -23.50
CA ARG A 467 15.19 30.39 -23.25
C ARG A 467 15.41 30.10 -21.76
N ALA A 468 16.05 31.00 -21.03
CA ALA A 468 16.23 30.86 -19.58
C ALA A 468 14.88 30.93 -18.84
N ILE A 469 13.98 31.82 -19.26
CA ILE A 469 12.61 31.93 -18.72
C ILE A 469 11.79 30.66 -19.04
N ALA A 470 11.96 30.08 -20.23
CA ALA A 470 11.29 28.83 -20.58
C ALA A 470 11.62 27.69 -19.61
N ASN A 471 12.83 27.65 -19.05
CA ASN A 471 13.23 26.66 -18.05
C ASN A 471 12.49 26.82 -16.69
N PHE A 472 11.71 27.90 -16.49
CA PHE A 472 10.77 28.06 -15.36
C PHE A 472 9.38 27.47 -15.65
N ALA A 473 9.26 26.46 -16.52
CA ALA A 473 7.97 25.86 -16.94
C ALA A 473 7.08 26.76 -17.80
N ILE A 474 7.60 27.86 -18.34
CA ILE A 474 6.86 28.77 -19.20
C ILE A 474 7.15 28.38 -20.65
N ALA A 475 6.51 27.32 -21.12
CA ALA A 475 6.78 26.73 -22.44
C ALA A 475 6.69 27.76 -23.59
N ASP A 476 5.72 28.67 -23.50
CA ASP A 476 5.52 29.76 -24.47
C ASP A 476 6.68 30.77 -24.51
N ALA A 477 7.59 30.79 -23.54
CA ALA A 477 8.76 31.65 -23.61
C ALA A 477 9.82 31.12 -24.59
N TYR A 478 9.82 29.82 -24.92
CA TYR A 478 10.86 29.24 -25.78
C TYR A 478 10.72 29.74 -27.23
N PRO A 479 11.73 30.44 -27.78
CA PRO A 479 11.67 30.93 -29.15
C PRO A 479 11.92 29.77 -30.16
N PRO A 480 11.01 29.53 -31.13
CA PRO A 480 11.19 28.46 -32.12
C PRO A 480 12.26 28.78 -33.18
N GLN A 481 12.56 30.07 -33.40
CA GLN A 481 13.50 30.53 -34.41
C GLN A 481 14.95 30.25 -34.01
N SER A 482 15.74 29.70 -34.94
CA SER A 482 17.11 29.24 -34.71
C SER A 482 18.16 30.33 -34.85
N ASN A 483 17.87 31.37 -35.65
CA ASN A 483 18.71 32.55 -35.82
C ASN A 483 17.84 33.82 -35.72
N VAL A 484 18.48 34.97 -35.46
CA VAL A 484 17.81 36.27 -35.28
C VAL A 484 18.32 37.33 -36.26
N VAL A 485 18.80 36.89 -37.43
CA VAL A 485 19.44 37.77 -38.43
C VAL A 485 18.39 38.61 -39.17
N SER A 486 17.26 37.99 -39.53
CA SER A 486 16.17 38.65 -40.26
C SER A 486 15.38 39.60 -39.35
N ASP A 487 15.05 40.79 -39.86
CA ASP A 487 14.28 41.78 -39.11
C ASP A 487 12.86 41.29 -38.77
N ALA A 488 12.25 40.46 -39.62
CA ALA A 488 10.96 39.83 -39.32
C ALA A 488 11.05 38.92 -38.07
N VAL A 489 12.15 38.19 -37.92
CA VAL A 489 12.36 37.32 -36.75
C VAL A 489 12.62 38.14 -35.49
N LYS A 490 13.34 39.27 -35.60
CA LYS A 490 13.53 40.19 -34.47
C LYS A 490 12.19 40.77 -33.99
N VAL A 491 11.29 41.14 -34.92
CA VAL A 491 9.94 41.59 -34.60
C VAL A 491 9.13 40.50 -33.88
N ASP A 492 9.16 39.26 -34.37
CA ASP A 492 8.50 38.12 -33.71
C ASP A 492 9.05 37.86 -32.30
N LEU A 493 10.37 37.99 -32.13
CA LEU A 493 11.05 37.83 -30.85
C LEU A 493 10.61 38.91 -29.85
N LEU A 494 10.55 40.17 -30.28
CA LEU A 494 10.08 41.29 -29.47
C LEU A 494 8.60 41.15 -29.10
N ALA A 495 7.76 40.71 -30.04
CA ALA A 495 6.35 40.43 -29.77
C ALA A 495 6.17 39.27 -28.77
N ARG A 496 7.03 38.24 -28.82
CA ARG A 496 7.06 37.18 -27.80
C ARG A 496 7.53 37.72 -26.45
N ALA A 497 8.63 38.47 -26.41
CA ALA A 497 9.14 39.08 -25.18
C ALA A 497 8.10 39.96 -24.48
N HIS A 498 7.38 40.78 -25.23
CA HIS A 498 6.27 41.60 -24.72
C HIS A 498 5.15 40.74 -24.11
N ARG A 499 4.70 39.69 -24.80
CA ARG A 499 3.67 38.77 -24.27
C ARG A 499 4.10 38.08 -22.98
N ILE A 500 5.36 37.62 -22.91
CA ILE A 500 5.90 36.96 -21.73
C ILE A 500 6.11 37.94 -20.58
N ALA A 501 6.59 39.16 -20.85
CA ALA A 501 6.68 40.21 -19.84
C ALA A 501 5.32 40.47 -19.18
N ARG A 502 4.26 40.61 -19.98
CA ARG A 502 2.88 40.78 -19.48
C ARG A 502 2.35 39.59 -18.69
N GLN A 503 2.75 38.37 -19.04
CA GLN A 503 2.40 37.17 -18.29
C GLN A 503 3.12 37.10 -16.94
N LEU A 504 4.39 37.55 -16.89
CA LEU A 504 5.20 37.58 -15.68
C LEU A 504 4.75 38.71 -14.73
N ARG A 505 4.47 39.90 -15.26
CA ARG A 505 4.06 41.11 -14.55
C ARG A 505 2.87 41.74 -15.24
N HIS A 506 1.78 41.92 -14.50
CA HIS A 506 0.60 42.60 -15.04
C HIS A 506 0.36 43.89 -14.26
N GLU A 507 0.96 45.00 -14.72
CA GLU A 507 1.04 46.26 -13.94
C GLU A 507 -0.33 46.75 -13.42
N GLU A 508 -1.39 46.65 -14.23
CA GLU A 508 -2.72 47.17 -13.86
C GLU A 508 -3.48 46.33 -12.81
N ARG A 509 -3.28 45.01 -12.82
CA ARG A 509 -4.07 44.07 -12.00
C ARG A 509 -3.26 43.41 -10.89
N GLN A 510 -1.93 43.43 -11.00
CA GLN A 510 -0.99 42.74 -10.12
C GLN A 510 -1.33 41.25 -9.97
N ASP A 511 -1.72 40.62 -11.07
CA ASP A 511 -2.08 39.21 -11.15
C ASP A 511 -1.10 38.38 -12.00
N GLY A 512 0.03 38.98 -12.40
CA GLY A 512 1.14 38.28 -13.07
C GLY A 512 1.71 37.14 -12.22
N ILE A 513 2.49 36.25 -12.83
CA ILE A 513 3.12 35.11 -12.11
C ILE A 513 3.96 35.63 -10.93
N LEU A 514 4.82 36.63 -11.15
CA LEU A 514 5.68 37.18 -10.10
C LEU A 514 4.87 37.86 -8.99
N ASP A 515 3.80 38.58 -9.34
CA ASP A 515 2.95 39.28 -8.37
C ASP A 515 2.21 38.28 -7.47
N ARG A 516 1.67 37.21 -8.06
CA ARG A 516 1.01 36.12 -7.33
C ARG A 516 1.97 35.40 -6.39
N VAL A 517 3.17 35.06 -6.87
CA VAL A 517 4.20 34.42 -6.03
C VAL A 517 4.61 35.33 -4.87
N LYS A 518 4.90 36.62 -5.12
CA LYS A 518 5.24 37.60 -4.07
C LYS A 518 4.12 37.73 -3.03
N LYS A 519 2.88 37.82 -3.50
CA LYS A 519 1.70 37.92 -2.62
C LYS A 519 1.57 36.70 -1.71
N GLU A 520 1.69 35.49 -2.24
CA GLU A 520 1.62 34.27 -1.43
C GLU A 520 2.84 34.15 -0.49
N PHE A 521 4.05 34.35 -1.01
CA PHE A 521 5.30 34.29 -0.22
C PHE A 521 5.27 35.22 1.00
N ASN A 522 4.73 36.43 0.84
CA ASN A 522 4.63 37.41 1.94
C ASN A 522 3.59 37.03 3.01
N LYS A 523 2.66 36.10 2.74
CA LYS A 523 1.73 35.58 3.76
C LYS A 523 2.40 34.63 4.75
N ALA A 524 3.56 34.07 4.42
CA ALA A 524 4.34 33.21 5.31
C ALA A 524 5.06 34.05 6.38
N THR A 525 4.29 34.54 7.35
CA THR A 525 4.80 35.35 8.48
C THR A 525 5.11 34.48 9.69
N THR A 526 6.05 34.91 10.53
CA THR A 526 6.47 34.20 11.76
C THR A 526 5.37 34.01 12.81
N ASN A 527 4.26 34.75 12.71
CA ASN A 527 3.12 34.62 13.63
C ASN A 527 2.26 33.38 13.37
N LYS A 528 2.45 32.69 12.25
CA LYS A 528 1.69 31.49 11.87
C LYS A 528 2.41 30.21 12.31
N PRO A 529 1.69 29.10 12.56
CA PRO A 529 2.32 27.79 12.76
C PRO A 529 3.25 27.42 11.60
N ILE A 530 4.32 26.67 11.88
CA ILE A 530 5.33 26.31 10.86
C ILE A 530 4.70 25.51 9.72
N GLU A 531 3.76 24.63 10.02
CA GLU A 531 3.01 23.88 9.01
C GLU A 531 2.26 24.79 8.02
N GLU A 532 1.57 25.81 8.51
CA GLU A 532 0.85 26.75 7.65
C GLU A 532 1.83 27.57 6.81
N GLN A 533 2.97 27.97 7.37
CA GLN A 533 4.02 28.66 6.63
C GLN A 533 4.59 27.78 5.51
N VAL A 534 4.84 26.49 5.77
CA VAL A 534 5.33 25.53 4.76
C VAL A 534 4.30 25.37 3.63
N LEU A 535 3.01 25.19 3.94
CA LEU A 535 1.96 25.08 2.92
C LEU A 535 1.90 26.32 2.01
N ILE A 536 2.01 27.52 2.60
CA ILE A 536 2.05 28.78 1.83
C ILE A 536 3.28 28.83 0.92
N LEU A 537 4.44 28.42 1.42
CA LEU A 537 5.69 28.40 0.64
C LEU A 537 5.64 27.36 -0.50
N LEU A 538 5.08 26.18 -0.25
CA LEU A 538 4.85 25.16 -1.29
C LEU A 538 3.90 25.69 -2.38
N GLN A 539 2.83 26.39 -2.00
CA GLN A 539 1.93 27.03 -2.96
C GLN A 539 2.65 28.12 -3.78
N ALA A 540 3.49 28.94 -3.14
CA ALA A 540 4.29 29.94 -3.85
C ALA A 540 5.27 29.29 -4.85
N GLY A 541 5.94 28.21 -4.46
CA GLY A 541 6.81 27.43 -5.34
C GLY A 541 6.06 26.77 -6.50
N LYS A 542 4.83 26.29 -6.27
CA LYS A 542 3.96 25.71 -7.30
C LYS A 542 3.56 26.75 -8.35
N ILE A 543 3.20 27.96 -7.95
CA ILE A 543 2.89 29.06 -8.87
C ILE A 543 4.12 29.44 -9.70
N LEU A 544 5.32 29.42 -9.11
CA LEU A 544 6.58 29.77 -9.78
C LEU A 544 6.88 28.91 -11.02
N PHE A 545 6.49 27.63 -11.00
CA PHE A 545 6.68 26.68 -12.10
C PHE A 545 5.36 26.31 -12.82
N GLY A 546 4.42 27.25 -12.91
CA GLY A 546 3.19 27.07 -13.70
C GLY A 546 2.27 25.97 -13.20
N GLU A 547 2.28 25.70 -11.89
CA GLU A 547 1.46 24.68 -11.20
C GLU A 547 1.75 23.22 -11.59
N THR A 548 2.84 22.97 -12.32
CA THR A 548 3.18 21.64 -12.85
C THR A 548 4.08 20.80 -11.92
N LEU A 549 4.89 21.46 -11.09
CA LEU A 549 5.87 20.82 -10.21
C LEU A 549 5.43 20.97 -8.75
N ASP A 550 5.24 19.84 -8.08
CA ASP A 550 5.02 19.81 -6.63
C ASP A 550 6.38 19.78 -5.90
N TRP A 551 6.60 20.76 -5.03
CA TRP A 551 7.82 20.88 -4.25
C TRP A 551 7.77 19.97 -3.03
N ILE A 552 8.94 19.54 -2.58
CA ILE A 552 9.09 18.64 -1.44
C ILE A 552 9.78 19.40 -0.30
N PRO A 553 9.13 19.58 0.86
CA PRO A 553 9.76 20.18 2.02
C PRO A 553 10.81 19.23 2.62
N LYS A 554 11.91 19.80 3.09
CA LYS A 554 12.91 19.05 3.86
C LYS A 554 12.46 18.95 5.33
N PHE A 555 12.75 17.83 5.97
CA PHE A 555 12.42 17.59 7.37
C PHE A 555 13.54 16.84 8.12
N THR A 556 13.47 16.81 9.45
CA THR A 556 14.36 16.01 10.31
C THR A 556 13.56 14.97 11.08
N TYR A 557 14.11 13.76 11.25
CA TYR A 557 13.48 12.72 12.05
C TYR A 557 13.39 13.10 13.52
N HIS A 558 12.35 12.63 14.22
CA HIS A 558 12.26 12.74 15.68
C HIS A 558 12.93 11.57 16.41
N ASN A 559 12.95 10.39 15.78
CA ASN A 559 13.47 9.12 16.30
C ASN A 559 14.69 8.61 15.50
N GLU A 560 15.61 9.50 15.12
CA GLU A 560 16.76 9.16 14.25
C GLU A 560 17.63 8.01 14.78
N VAL A 561 17.81 7.90 16.10
CA VAL A 561 18.63 6.84 16.72
C VAL A 561 17.95 5.47 16.61
N ASP A 562 16.64 5.41 16.84
CA ASP A 562 15.86 4.16 16.75
C ASP A 562 15.80 3.68 15.28
N LEU A 563 15.54 4.60 14.34
CA LEU A 563 15.58 4.32 12.90
C LEU A 563 16.96 3.84 12.44
N ALA A 564 18.04 4.50 12.85
CA ALA A 564 19.39 4.10 12.47
C ALA A 564 19.81 2.76 13.08
N THR A 565 19.34 2.45 14.30
CA THR A 565 19.58 1.15 14.93
C THR A 565 18.81 0.04 14.21
N ALA A 566 17.56 0.31 13.84
CA ALA A 566 16.73 -0.63 13.08
C ALA A 566 17.26 -0.84 11.65
N ASP A 567 17.69 0.22 10.96
CA ASP A 567 18.37 0.14 9.66
C ASP A 567 19.68 -0.64 9.76
N ALA A 568 20.50 -0.45 10.79
CA ALA A 568 21.73 -1.23 10.96
C ALA A 568 21.49 -2.74 11.12
N ALA A 569 20.29 -3.13 11.57
CA ALA A 569 19.90 -4.51 11.82
C ALA A 569 18.83 -5.04 10.84
N HIS A 570 18.50 -4.33 9.75
CA HIS A 570 17.40 -4.70 8.85
C HIS A 570 17.51 -6.12 8.29
N GLU A 571 18.73 -6.56 7.98
CA GLU A 571 19.06 -7.90 7.52
C GLU A 571 18.56 -9.03 8.44
N GLN A 572 18.43 -8.75 9.75
CA GLN A 572 17.92 -9.73 10.71
C GLN A 572 16.45 -10.07 10.43
N LEU A 573 15.65 -9.08 9.99
CA LEU A 573 14.20 -9.19 9.84
C LEU A 573 13.83 -10.24 8.79
N LEU A 574 14.68 -10.42 7.77
CA LEU A 574 14.47 -11.35 6.66
C LEU A 574 14.96 -12.78 6.95
N THR A 575 15.69 -13.00 8.04
CA THR A 575 16.36 -14.28 8.33
C THR A 575 15.36 -15.42 8.43
N HIS A 576 14.25 -15.22 9.16
CA HIS A 576 13.26 -16.28 9.34
C HIS A 576 12.53 -16.65 8.05
N ALA A 577 12.20 -15.66 7.21
CA ALA A 577 11.52 -15.89 5.94
C ALA A 577 12.39 -16.73 4.98
N VAL A 578 13.69 -16.44 4.92
CA VAL A 578 14.65 -17.23 4.13
C VAL A 578 14.84 -18.65 4.68
N GLU A 579 14.83 -18.83 6.00
CA GLU A 579 14.88 -20.17 6.60
C GLU A 579 13.61 -20.98 6.35
N ALA A 580 12.45 -20.32 6.25
CA ALA A 580 11.16 -20.95 6.04
C ALA A 580 10.94 -21.41 4.59
N ILE A 581 11.55 -20.73 3.61
CA ILE A 581 11.38 -21.00 2.17
C ILE A 581 12.72 -21.47 1.58
N PRO A 582 12.90 -22.77 1.31
CA PRO A 582 14.16 -23.30 0.79
C PRO A 582 14.54 -22.68 -0.56
N GLY A 583 15.71 -22.05 -0.64
CA GLY A 583 16.30 -21.56 -1.89
C GLY A 583 15.98 -20.11 -2.25
N ILE A 584 15.19 -19.39 -1.46
CA ILE A 584 14.90 -17.95 -1.68
C ILE A 584 16.03 -17.06 -1.15
N THR A 585 16.34 -15.98 -1.85
CA THR A 585 17.24 -14.93 -1.34
C THR A 585 16.48 -13.88 -0.52
N LYS A 586 17.19 -13.03 0.21
CA LYS A 586 16.56 -11.96 1.00
C LYS A 586 15.89 -10.91 0.11
N GLU A 587 16.52 -10.62 -1.02
CA GLU A 587 16.02 -9.68 -2.02
C GLU A 587 14.73 -10.22 -2.65
N GLU A 588 14.69 -11.52 -2.98
CA GLU A 588 13.51 -12.20 -3.52
C GLU A 588 12.32 -12.19 -2.55
N VAL A 589 12.55 -12.28 -1.22
CA VAL A 589 11.48 -12.16 -0.22
C VAL A 589 10.80 -10.79 -0.29
N VAL A 590 11.58 -9.70 -0.42
CA VAL A 590 11.05 -8.34 -0.53
C VAL A 590 10.35 -8.15 -1.88
N GLU A 591 10.87 -8.77 -2.94
CA GLU A 591 10.30 -8.71 -4.27
C GLU A 591 8.94 -9.45 -4.35
N GLU A 592 8.84 -10.66 -3.79
CA GLU A 592 7.58 -11.41 -3.72
C GLU A 592 6.51 -10.63 -2.95
N TRP A 593 6.90 -10.00 -1.83
CA TRP A 593 6.03 -9.12 -1.06
C TRP A 593 5.53 -7.93 -1.90
N LEU A 594 6.42 -7.24 -2.61
CA LEU A 594 6.05 -6.10 -3.47
C LEU A 594 5.12 -6.55 -4.61
N GLN A 595 5.43 -7.65 -5.28
CA GLN A 595 4.64 -8.19 -6.39
C GLN A 595 3.24 -8.62 -5.94
N GLY A 596 3.11 -9.17 -4.74
CA GLY A 596 1.82 -9.47 -4.12
C GLY A 596 0.97 -8.20 -3.94
N LEU A 597 1.57 -7.13 -3.43
CA LEU A 597 0.88 -5.86 -3.18
C LEU A 597 0.58 -5.06 -4.46
N ALA A 598 1.45 -5.11 -5.46
CA ALA A 598 1.27 -4.43 -6.74
C ALA A 598 -0.05 -4.84 -7.44
N ARG A 599 -0.55 -6.06 -7.21
CA ARG A 599 -1.82 -6.54 -7.79
C ARG A 599 -3.05 -5.83 -7.24
N VAL A 600 -2.97 -5.28 -6.03
CA VAL A 600 -4.10 -4.66 -5.32
C VAL A 600 -3.91 -3.17 -5.08
N ARG A 601 -2.69 -2.66 -5.18
CA ARG A 601 -2.33 -1.28 -4.84
C ARG A 601 -1.80 -0.51 -6.07
N PRO A 602 -2.55 0.48 -6.58
CA PRO A 602 -2.18 1.20 -7.81
C PRO A 602 -0.83 1.91 -7.75
N ASN A 603 -0.47 2.52 -6.60
CA ASN A 603 0.80 3.25 -6.47
C ASN A 603 2.00 2.29 -6.41
N LEU A 604 1.85 1.16 -5.72
CA LEU A 604 2.88 0.11 -5.69
C LEU A 604 3.04 -0.59 -7.03
N HIS A 605 1.95 -0.77 -7.80
CA HIS A 605 2.05 -1.23 -9.18
C HIS A 605 2.84 -0.26 -10.05
N ARG A 606 2.59 1.05 -9.95
CA ARG A 606 3.38 2.05 -10.69
C ARG A 606 4.85 2.00 -10.30
N TRP A 607 5.14 1.83 -9.01
CA TRP A 607 6.51 1.68 -8.52
C TRP A 607 7.18 0.43 -9.09
N GLU A 608 6.51 -0.71 -9.09
CA GLU A 608 6.98 -1.96 -9.70
C GLU A 608 7.27 -1.78 -11.20
N VAL A 609 6.34 -1.19 -11.96
CA VAL A 609 6.57 -0.87 -13.38
C VAL A 609 7.77 0.06 -13.58
N VAL A 610 7.95 1.07 -12.72
CA VAL A 610 9.13 1.94 -12.77
C VAL A 610 10.41 1.13 -12.54
N ARG A 611 10.45 0.27 -11.50
CA ARG A 611 11.61 -0.58 -11.20
C ARG A 611 11.95 -1.49 -12.39
N THR A 612 10.97 -2.19 -12.95
CA THR A 612 11.15 -3.05 -14.12
C THR A 612 11.65 -2.28 -15.34
N LEU A 613 11.12 -1.08 -15.60
CA LEU A 613 11.58 -0.25 -16.71
C LEU A 613 13.01 0.28 -16.50
N VAL A 614 13.36 0.67 -15.26
CA VAL A 614 14.70 1.14 -14.92
C VAL A 614 15.72 0.01 -15.05
N ASP A 615 15.38 -1.18 -14.58
CA ASP A 615 16.21 -2.39 -14.72
C ASP A 615 16.44 -2.73 -16.21
N ILE A 616 15.36 -2.92 -16.98
CA ILE A 616 15.43 -3.25 -18.42
C ILE A 616 16.21 -2.21 -19.22
N LEU A 617 16.00 -0.92 -18.92
CA LEU A 617 16.63 0.14 -19.68
C LEU A 617 18.07 0.35 -19.23
N ASN A 618 18.35 0.43 -17.93
CA ASN A 618 19.60 0.97 -17.40
C ASN A 618 20.47 -0.05 -16.65
N ASP A 619 20.02 -1.29 -16.47
CA ASP A 619 20.72 -2.31 -15.68
C ASP A 619 21.03 -1.74 -14.27
N GLN A 620 20.00 -1.14 -13.68
CA GLN A 620 20.03 -0.49 -12.37
C GLN A 620 18.90 -1.07 -11.54
N ASP A 621 19.26 -1.64 -10.39
CA ASP A 621 18.27 -2.11 -9.44
C ASP A 621 17.89 -0.99 -8.46
N LEU A 622 16.59 -0.90 -8.19
CA LEU A 622 16.04 0.07 -7.25
C LEU A 622 15.67 -0.64 -5.96
N ASP A 623 16.70 -0.99 -5.18
CA ASP A 623 16.57 -1.82 -3.97
C ASP A 623 15.62 -1.21 -2.93
N LEU A 624 14.94 -2.08 -2.20
CA LEU A 624 14.05 -1.75 -1.10
C LEU A 624 14.60 -2.28 0.22
N ARG A 625 14.61 -1.43 1.25
CA ARG A 625 15.13 -1.77 2.57
C ARG A 625 14.00 -1.78 3.60
N PRO A 626 13.61 -2.96 4.14
CA PRO A 626 12.60 -3.05 5.18
C PRO A 626 13.19 -2.71 6.55
N VAL A 627 12.51 -1.87 7.33
CA VAL A 627 12.89 -1.45 8.68
C VAL A 627 11.65 -1.47 9.56
N GLN A 628 11.78 -1.95 10.80
CA GLN A 628 10.70 -1.94 11.77
C GLN A 628 11.05 -1.10 13.00
N VAL A 629 10.10 -0.26 13.41
CA VAL A 629 10.17 0.51 14.66
C VAL A 629 8.95 0.24 15.55
N PRO A 630 9.11 0.20 16.88
CA PRO A 630 10.37 0.40 17.63
C PRO A 630 11.37 -0.76 17.46
N PHE A 631 12.67 -0.47 17.53
CA PHE A 631 13.70 -1.52 17.37
C PHE A 631 13.59 -2.60 18.44
N ARG A 632 13.66 -3.86 17.97
CA ARG A 632 13.75 -5.08 18.76
C ARG A 632 14.85 -5.99 18.21
N ALA A 633 15.63 -6.59 19.10
CA ALA A 633 16.66 -7.57 18.72
C ALA A 633 16.02 -8.93 18.36
N ASN A 634 16.58 -9.64 17.39
CA ASN A 634 16.09 -10.92 16.86
C ASN A 634 14.61 -10.88 16.47
N ASP A 635 14.17 -9.76 15.90
CA ASP A 635 12.82 -9.60 15.39
C ASP A 635 12.68 -10.18 13.98
N SER A 636 11.46 -10.44 13.53
CA SER A 636 11.17 -10.94 12.17
C SER A 636 10.27 -9.97 11.43
N TRP A 637 10.42 -9.90 10.11
CA TRP A 637 9.67 -8.95 9.31
C TRP A 637 8.18 -9.28 9.34
N LEU A 638 7.36 -8.42 9.95
CA LEU A 638 5.92 -8.67 10.14
C LEU A 638 5.12 -8.74 8.84
N ALA A 639 5.64 -8.18 7.75
CA ALA A 639 4.96 -8.16 6.47
C ALA A 639 5.11 -9.46 5.66
N VAL A 640 5.89 -10.42 6.18
CA VAL A 640 6.10 -11.75 5.59
C VAL A 640 5.95 -12.83 6.67
N VAL A 641 6.38 -14.06 6.38
CA VAL A 641 6.34 -15.17 7.34
C VAL A 641 7.23 -14.85 8.55
N PHE A 642 6.66 -14.93 9.75
CA PHE A 642 7.33 -14.72 11.04
C PHE A 642 7.18 -15.98 11.93
N PRO A 643 8.07 -16.18 12.91
CA PRO A 643 8.10 -17.42 13.70
C PRO A 643 6.89 -17.53 14.61
N GLU A 644 6.45 -18.75 14.91
CA GLU A 644 5.34 -18.98 15.86
C GLU A 644 5.70 -18.61 17.31
N LYS A 645 6.99 -18.77 17.65
CA LYS A 645 7.53 -18.62 19.00
C LYS A 645 8.52 -17.48 19.06
N ASP A 646 8.56 -16.79 20.19
CA ASP A 646 9.44 -15.66 20.40
C ASP A 646 10.93 -16.09 20.39
N PRO A 647 11.77 -15.58 19.47
CA PRO A 647 13.19 -15.90 19.43
C PRO A 647 13.97 -15.44 20.67
N ASN A 648 13.46 -14.45 21.38
CA ASN A 648 14.09 -13.89 22.58
C ASN A 648 13.66 -14.60 23.87
N ASP A 649 12.69 -15.51 23.81
CA ASP A 649 12.28 -16.32 24.97
C ASP A 649 13.21 -17.53 25.12
N PRO A 650 14.01 -17.62 26.21
CA PRO A 650 14.96 -18.72 26.41
C PRO A 650 14.29 -20.10 26.42
N GLU A 651 13.03 -20.17 26.87
CA GLU A 651 12.27 -21.41 26.99
C GLU A 651 11.45 -21.74 25.74
N LYS A 652 11.35 -20.79 24.77
CA LYS A 652 10.51 -20.90 23.56
C LYS A 652 9.08 -21.35 23.85
N ILE A 653 8.49 -20.79 24.90
CA ILE A 653 7.11 -21.10 25.32
C ILE A 653 6.17 -20.00 24.83
N LYS A 654 6.61 -18.74 24.85
CA LYS A 654 5.78 -17.60 24.48
C LYS A 654 5.56 -17.53 22.96
N PRO A 655 4.33 -17.19 22.52
CA PRO A 655 4.08 -16.86 21.13
C PRO A 655 4.92 -15.65 20.72
N PHE A 656 5.19 -15.52 19.43
CA PHE A 656 5.93 -14.38 18.91
C PHE A 656 5.29 -13.05 19.33
N GLY A 657 6.05 -12.23 20.07
CA GLY A 657 5.52 -11.00 20.63
C GLY A 657 5.36 -9.92 19.56
N ILE A 658 4.14 -9.55 19.20
CA ILE A 658 3.89 -8.43 18.27
C ILE A 658 3.50 -7.20 19.10
N SER A 659 4.24 -6.10 18.95
CA SER A 659 3.83 -4.84 19.57
C SER A 659 2.64 -4.25 18.81
N ARG A 660 1.61 -3.78 19.53
CA ARG A 660 0.39 -3.17 18.97
C ARG A 660 0.62 -1.94 18.10
N ASP A 661 1.83 -1.40 18.14
CA ASP A 661 2.19 -0.16 17.47
C ASP A 661 3.45 -0.32 16.63
N THR A 662 3.63 -1.50 16.04
CA THR A 662 4.77 -1.71 15.13
C THR A 662 4.53 -0.96 13.83
N LEU A 663 5.52 -0.19 13.40
CA LEU A 663 5.56 0.46 12.11
C LEU A 663 6.63 -0.23 11.25
N SER A 664 6.18 -0.90 10.18
CA SER A 664 6.99 -1.50 9.13
C SER A 664 7.17 -0.48 8.00
N ILE A 665 8.40 -0.09 7.72
CA ILE A 665 8.75 0.90 6.70
C ILE A 665 9.63 0.22 5.67
N VAL A 666 9.24 0.26 4.40
CA VAL A 666 10.08 -0.18 3.29
C VAL A 666 10.52 1.04 2.50
N ALA A 667 11.82 1.33 2.52
CA ALA A 667 12.36 2.55 1.92
C ALA A 667 13.29 2.27 0.74
N HIS A 668 13.17 3.06 -0.33
CA HIS A 668 14.19 3.21 -1.36
C HIS A 668 14.98 4.51 -1.14
N GLY A 669 16.29 4.48 -1.37
CA GLY A 669 17.17 5.66 -1.35
C GLY A 669 18.29 5.60 -0.30
N ILE A 670 19.44 6.18 -0.61
CA ILE A 670 20.67 6.08 0.21
C ILE A 670 20.57 6.91 1.50
N SER A 671 19.88 8.04 1.44
CA SER A 671 19.63 8.94 2.57
C SER A 671 18.59 8.43 3.57
N ALA A 672 17.86 7.35 3.26
CA ALA A 672 16.90 6.74 4.19
C ALA A 672 17.61 6.38 5.51
N PHE A 673 16.95 6.68 6.64
CA PHE A 673 17.37 6.33 8.00
C PHE A 673 18.74 6.86 8.49
N LYS A 674 19.46 7.67 7.69
CA LYS A 674 20.73 8.30 8.14
C LYS A 674 20.50 9.39 9.19
N VAL A 675 21.33 9.40 10.25
CA VAL A 675 21.30 10.38 11.36
C VAL A 675 21.79 11.75 10.91
N GLY A 676 21.22 12.84 11.48
CA GLY A 676 21.78 14.20 11.40
C GLY A 676 21.70 14.93 10.04
N ALA A 677 21.22 14.28 8.98
CA ALA A 677 20.97 14.91 7.68
C ALA A 677 19.49 15.29 7.53
N ARG A 678 19.20 16.37 6.78
CA ARG A 678 17.83 16.66 6.36
C ARG A 678 17.34 15.56 5.43
N LYS A 679 16.04 15.30 5.48
CA LYS A 679 15.36 14.28 4.70
C LYS A 679 14.38 14.94 3.75
N SER A 680 14.28 14.37 2.57
CA SER A 680 13.26 14.70 1.59
C SER A 680 12.82 13.42 0.90
N GLY A 681 11.57 13.36 0.45
CA GLY A 681 11.05 12.17 -0.19
C GLY A 681 9.52 12.19 -0.27
N ILE A 682 8.98 11.12 -0.84
CA ILE A 682 7.55 10.91 -1.03
C ILE A 682 7.09 9.61 -0.38
N LEU A 683 5.84 9.60 0.09
CA LEU A 683 5.16 8.39 0.51
C LEU A 683 4.50 7.75 -0.70
N LEU A 684 4.91 6.53 -1.04
CA LEU A 684 4.31 5.76 -2.13
C LEU A 684 2.94 5.23 -1.73
N ASP A 685 2.86 4.61 -0.54
CA ASP A 685 1.64 4.01 -0.01
C ASP A 685 1.71 3.82 1.52
N ASP A 686 0.55 3.78 2.19
CA ASP A 686 0.41 3.41 3.60
C ASP A 686 -0.85 2.59 3.88
N TRP A 687 -0.76 1.69 4.86
CA TRP A 687 -1.91 0.95 5.37
C TRP A 687 -1.65 0.26 6.70
N THR A 688 -2.74 -0.08 7.39
CA THR A 688 -2.70 -0.88 8.60
C THR A 688 -3.20 -2.29 8.30
N GLU A 689 -2.48 -3.28 8.81
CA GLU A 689 -2.86 -4.68 8.79
C GLU A 689 -3.24 -5.13 10.20
N GLU A 690 -4.23 -6.00 10.28
CA GLU A 690 -4.70 -6.62 11.51
C GLU A 690 -4.30 -8.10 11.49
N ILE A 691 -3.57 -8.54 12.52
CA ILE A 691 -3.18 -9.94 12.66
C ILE A 691 -4.23 -10.60 13.57
N PRO A 692 -5.01 -11.56 13.04
CA PRO A 692 -6.01 -12.27 13.83
C PRO A 692 -5.34 -13.11 14.92
N THR A 693 -6.01 -13.24 16.05
CA THR A 693 -5.60 -14.14 17.13
C THR A 693 -5.66 -15.59 16.64
N ASN A 694 -4.77 -16.44 17.16
CA ASN A 694 -4.73 -17.86 16.80
C ASN A 694 -5.87 -18.68 17.44
N GLN A 695 -6.42 -18.19 18.55
CA GLN A 695 -7.50 -18.82 19.30
C GLN A 695 -8.45 -17.74 19.83
N GLU A 696 -9.75 -17.98 19.69
CA GLU A 696 -10.80 -17.10 20.19
C GLU A 696 -11.71 -17.88 21.15
N ILE A 697 -11.94 -17.33 22.33
CA ILE A 697 -12.87 -17.91 23.30
C ILE A 697 -14.27 -17.39 22.98
N THR A 698 -15.09 -18.22 22.34
CA THR A 698 -16.51 -17.89 22.10
C THR A 698 -17.36 -18.33 23.30
N GLY A 699 -18.02 -17.37 23.95
CA GLY A 699 -18.94 -17.63 25.06
C GLY A 699 -20.41 -17.54 24.62
N ILE A 700 -21.23 -18.48 25.05
CA ILE A 700 -22.69 -18.39 24.94
C ILE A 700 -23.23 -18.01 26.32
N SER A 701 -23.79 -16.81 26.45
CA SER A 701 -24.52 -16.43 27.66
C SER A 701 -26.02 -16.68 27.43
N PHE A 702 -26.58 -17.60 28.21
CA PHE A 702 -28.03 -17.76 28.23
C PHE A 702 -28.59 -16.81 29.28
N ARG A 703 -29.56 -16.00 28.88
CA ARG A 703 -30.39 -15.27 29.84
C ARG A 703 -31.35 -16.28 30.49
N PHE A 704 -30.83 -17.07 31.43
CA PHE A 704 -31.69 -17.82 32.32
C PHE A 704 -32.46 -16.81 33.15
N ASN A 705 -33.78 -16.89 33.12
CA ASN A 705 -34.62 -16.12 34.04
C ASN A 705 -34.39 -16.72 35.44
N GLN A 706 -33.30 -16.31 36.09
CA GLN A 706 -33.09 -16.58 37.50
C GLN A 706 -34.40 -16.22 38.20
N PRO A 707 -34.98 -17.12 39.00
CA PRO A 707 -36.19 -16.76 39.74
C PRO A 707 -35.89 -15.46 40.50
N ASN A 708 -36.74 -14.44 40.32
CA ASN A 708 -36.72 -13.16 41.04
C ASN A 708 -36.96 -13.32 42.57
N ALA A 709 -36.55 -14.45 43.15
CA ALA A 709 -36.70 -14.83 44.54
C ALA A 709 -35.39 -14.59 45.31
N ALA A 710 -34.79 -13.41 45.17
CA ALA A 710 -34.09 -12.85 46.32
C ALA A 710 -35.13 -12.05 47.11
N PRO A 711 -35.61 -12.52 48.27
CA PRO A 711 -36.55 -11.74 49.06
C PRO A 711 -35.89 -10.38 49.35
N PRO A 712 -36.55 -9.24 49.06
CA PRO A 712 -35.99 -7.90 49.28
C PRO A 712 -35.74 -7.55 50.76
N GLN A 713 -35.85 -8.53 51.67
CA GLN A 713 -35.66 -8.42 53.10
C GLN A 713 -34.99 -9.71 53.61
N ALA A 714 -33.67 -9.71 53.71
CA ALA A 714 -32.97 -10.76 54.46
C ALA A 714 -33.11 -10.46 55.96
N LEU A 715 -33.57 -11.43 56.75
CA LEU A 715 -33.77 -11.31 58.19
C LEU A 715 -32.76 -12.20 58.90
N LEU A 716 -31.85 -11.61 59.68
CA LEU A 716 -30.91 -12.36 60.50
C LEU A 716 -31.61 -12.79 61.79
N VAL A 717 -31.92 -14.08 61.91
CA VAL A 717 -32.50 -14.66 63.12
C VAL A 717 -31.36 -15.22 63.97
N ALA A 718 -31.01 -14.51 65.05
CA ALA A 718 -30.04 -15.00 66.04
C ALA A 718 -30.72 -16.03 66.95
N ILE A 719 -30.06 -17.17 67.17
CA ILE A 719 -30.48 -18.22 68.11
C ILE A 719 -29.43 -18.29 69.20
N THR A 720 -29.83 -18.25 70.47
CA THR A 720 -28.90 -18.35 71.59
C THR A 720 -28.31 -19.77 71.66
N PRO A 721 -26.99 -19.95 71.83
CA PRO A 721 -26.38 -21.26 71.97
C PRO A 721 -26.83 -22.01 73.23
N GLU A 722 -27.16 -21.26 74.30
CA GLU A 722 -27.67 -21.78 75.57
C GLU A 722 -28.94 -21.02 75.99
N GLU A 723 -29.99 -21.75 76.40
CA GLU A 723 -31.25 -21.17 76.88
C GLU A 723 -31.15 -20.73 78.35
N THR A 724 -30.62 -19.54 78.59
CA THR A 724 -30.47 -18.97 79.96
C THR A 724 -31.58 -17.99 80.34
N GLY A 725 -32.54 -17.74 79.43
CA GLY A 725 -33.66 -16.81 79.63
C GLY A 725 -33.33 -15.33 79.42
N SER A 726 -32.06 -14.99 79.17
CA SER A 726 -31.62 -13.65 78.78
C SER A 726 -30.49 -13.73 77.75
N TRP A 727 -30.36 -12.72 76.89
CA TRP A 727 -29.27 -12.68 75.92
C TRP A 727 -27.95 -12.26 76.57
N ASN A 728 -26.90 -13.04 76.33
CA ASN A 728 -25.53 -12.60 76.57
C ASN A 728 -25.04 -11.77 75.37
N TRP A 729 -24.43 -10.63 75.66
CA TRP A 729 -23.95 -9.69 74.65
C TRP A 729 -22.82 -10.29 73.80
N GLU A 730 -21.90 -11.04 74.41
CA GLU A 730 -20.78 -11.65 73.70
C GLU A 730 -21.26 -12.69 72.69
N ASP A 731 -22.28 -13.48 73.04
CA ASP A 731 -22.87 -14.49 72.15
C ASP A 731 -23.60 -13.82 70.97
N LEU A 732 -24.33 -12.72 71.20
CA LEU A 732 -25.01 -11.97 70.14
C LEU A 732 -24.00 -11.37 69.14
N VAL A 733 -22.92 -10.77 69.64
CA VAL A 733 -21.84 -10.23 68.81
C VAL A 733 -21.11 -11.35 68.06
N GLY A 734 -20.88 -12.49 68.73
CA GLY A 734 -20.31 -13.69 68.14
C GLY A 734 -21.13 -14.20 66.96
N ILE A 735 -22.46 -14.30 67.11
CA ILE A 735 -23.38 -14.74 66.04
C ILE A 735 -23.32 -13.82 64.82
N ILE A 736 -23.26 -12.49 65.03
CA ILE A 736 -23.16 -11.53 63.92
C ILE A 736 -21.84 -11.69 63.18
N ASN A 737 -20.72 -11.77 63.91
CA ASN A 737 -19.39 -11.92 63.32
C ASN A 737 -19.26 -13.26 62.58
N ASP A 738 -19.71 -14.36 63.17
CA ASP A 738 -19.73 -15.68 62.54
C ASP A 738 -20.61 -15.68 61.29
N THR A 739 -21.77 -15.01 61.33
CA THR A 739 -22.64 -14.89 60.15
C THR A 739 -21.98 -14.09 59.03
N LEU A 740 -21.31 -12.98 59.35
CA LEU A 740 -20.58 -12.18 58.38
C LEU A 740 -19.40 -12.95 57.77
N ASP A 741 -18.65 -13.69 58.58
CA ASP A 741 -17.55 -14.51 58.10
C ASP A 741 -18.05 -15.66 57.22
N ARG A 742 -19.15 -16.31 57.59
CA ARG A 742 -19.80 -17.33 56.75
C ARG A 742 -20.35 -16.73 55.45
N ALA A 743 -20.88 -15.51 55.47
CA ALA A 743 -21.34 -14.84 54.26
C ALA A 743 -20.17 -14.56 53.28
N LYS A 744 -19.03 -14.07 53.80
CA LYS A 744 -17.81 -13.88 53.00
C LYS A 744 -17.26 -15.19 52.45
N ARG A 745 -17.26 -16.26 53.25
CA ARG A 745 -16.80 -17.60 52.83
C ARG A 745 -17.69 -18.23 51.74
N ARG A 746 -18.95 -17.79 51.60
CA ARG A 746 -19.86 -18.21 50.51
C ARG A 746 -19.70 -17.38 49.24
N ALA A 747 -19.00 -16.24 49.29
CA ALA A 747 -18.72 -15.37 48.14
C ALA A 747 -17.33 -15.65 47.53
N VAL A 748 -16.83 -16.87 47.67
CA VAL A 748 -15.56 -17.30 47.09
C VAL A 748 -15.78 -17.62 45.62
N GLU A 749 -15.02 -16.97 44.75
CA GLU A 749 -15.10 -17.17 43.30
C GLU A 749 -14.21 -18.35 42.86
N PRO A 750 -14.58 -19.09 41.79
CA PRO A 750 -13.78 -20.22 41.30
C PRO A 750 -12.31 -19.89 41.03
N GLU A 751 -12.03 -18.69 40.52
CA GLU A 751 -10.67 -18.22 40.20
C GLU A 751 -9.79 -18.09 41.46
N GLN A 752 -10.37 -17.78 42.62
CA GLN A 752 -9.65 -17.70 43.90
C GLN A 752 -9.24 -19.09 44.42
N LEU A 753 -9.94 -20.13 44.00
CA LEU A 753 -9.69 -21.52 44.38
C LEU A 753 -8.71 -22.21 43.40
N GLU A 754 -8.67 -21.78 42.13
CA GLU A 754 -7.75 -22.29 41.11
C GLU A 754 -6.29 -21.85 41.31
N GLN A 755 -6.05 -20.72 41.99
CA GLN A 755 -4.70 -20.19 42.23
C GLN A 755 -3.83 -21.02 43.20
N GLN A 756 -4.36 -22.06 43.85
CA GLN A 756 -3.58 -22.95 44.71
C GLN A 756 -3.37 -24.32 44.06
N GLU A 757 -2.21 -24.48 43.41
CA GLU A 757 -1.77 -25.65 42.62
C GLU A 757 -1.90 -27.01 43.34
N GLN A 758 -1.95 -27.03 44.68
CA GLN A 758 -1.99 -28.27 45.46
C GLN A 758 -3.38 -28.89 45.62
N HIS A 759 -4.48 -28.17 45.32
CA HIS A 759 -5.85 -28.64 45.56
C HIS A 759 -6.72 -28.77 44.30
N SER A 760 -6.17 -28.54 43.10
CA SER A 760 -6.94 -28.59 41.83
C SER A 760 -7.52 -29.97 41.51
N SER A 761 -6.92 -31.06 42.03
CA SER A 761 -7.38 -32.43 41.82
C SER A 761 -8.66 -32.76 42.61
N VAL A 762 -8.86 -32.13 43.77
CA VAL A 762 -10.04 -32.34 44.62
C VAL A 762 -11.26 -31.63 44.03
N TRP A 763 -11.06 -30.46 43.42
CA TRP A 763 -12.16 -29.71 42.80
C TRP A 763 -12.72 -30.38 41.55
N ASN A 764 -11.86 -30.97 40.72
CA ASN A 764 -12.30 -31.71 39.53
C ASN A 764 -13.17 -32.94 39.87
N ALA A 765 -13.02 -33.51 41.08
CA ALA A 765 -13.84 -34.63 41.54
C ALA A 765 -15.24 -34.21 42.02
N LEU A 766 -15.41 -32.97 42.47
CA LEU A 766 -16.67 -32.46 43.03
C LEU A 766 -17.50 -31.64 42.03
N TRP A 767 -16.93 -31.32 40.86
CA TRP A 767 -17.62 -30.63 39.77
C TRP A 767 -18.96 -31.28 39.37
N PRO A 768 -19.08 -32.63 39.25
CA PRO A 768 -20.36 -33.26 38.97
C PRO A 768 -21.39 -33.07 40.09
N ALA A 769 -20.96 -33.00 41.35
CA ALA A 769 -21.85 -32.83 42.50
C ALA A 769 -22.40 -31.40 42.63
N MET A 770 -21.62 -30.39 42.24
CA MET A 770 -22.08 -28.99 42.18
C MET A 770 -23.01 -28.71 40.99
N VAL A 771 -22.84 -29.43 39.87
CA VAL A 771 -23.72 -29.31 38.70
C VAL A 771 -24.98 -30.20 38.83
N SER A 772 -24.97 -31.19 39.73
CA SER A 772 -26.04 -32.17 39.95
C SER A 772 -27.23 -31.66 40.78
N GLU A 773 -27.54 -30.37 40.78
CA GLU A 773 -28.81 -29.83 41.33
C GLU A 773 -30.04 -30.17 40.44
N PHE A 774 -29.97 -31.26 39.67
CA PHE A 774 -31.09 -31.85 38.93
C PHE A 774 -31.39 -33.24 39.46
N SER A 775 -31.88 -33.31 40.69
CA SER A 775 -32.54 -34.48 41.26
C SER A 775 -33.93 -34.03 41.74
N THR A 776 -34.99 -34.51 41.10
CA THR A 776 -36.39 -34.24 41.49
C THR A 776 -36.86 -35.13 42.65
N GLN A 777 -35.95 -35.75 43.40
CA GLN A 777 -36.29 -36.60 44.55
C GLN A 777 -35.91 -35.89 45.86
N TRP A 778 -36.92 -35.62 46.68
CA TRP A 778 -36.86 -34.74 47.86
C TRP A 778 -36.07 -35.32 49.07
N GLU A 779 -35.54 -36.54 48.97
CA GLU A 779 -35.00 -37.29 50.12
C GLU A 779 -33.48 -37.47 50.10
N SER A 780 -32.76 -36.89 49.14
CA SER A 780 -31.29 -37.03 49.02
C SER A 780 -30.56 -35.73 48.72
N ASP A 781 -30.81 -34.69 49.50
CA ASP A 781 -30.03 -33.45 49.42
C ASP A 781 -28.65 -33.62 50.09
N ILE A 782 -27.61 -33.39 49.28
CA ILE A 782 -26.22 -33.23 49.71
C ILE A 782 -26.10 -31.81 50.29
N SER A 783 -25.79 -31.70 51.58
CA SER A 783 -25.60 -30.40 52.26
C SER A 783 -24.44 -29.60 51.63
N LEU A 784 -24.71 -28.40 51.10
CA LEU A 784 -23.70 -27.47 50.58
C LEU A 784 -22.80 -26.84 51.66
N ASP A 785 -22.96 -27.22 52.93
CA ASP A 785 -22.03 -26.86 53.99
C ASP A 785 -20.74 -27.70 53.87
N LEU A 786 -19.77 -27.18 53.11
CA LEU A 786 -18.44 -27.77 52.91
C LEU A 786 -17.75 -28.16 54.23
N MET A 787 -18.05 -27.48 55.34
CA MET A 787 -17.50 -27.83 56.66
C MET A 787 -18.05 -29.13 57.26
N ARG A 788 -19.22 -29.61 56.84
CA ARG A 788 -19.75 -30.90 57.30
C ARG A 788 -19.17 -32.10 56.55
N MET A 789 -18.52 -31.87 55.41
CA MET A 789 -18.01 -32.93 54.53
C MET A 789 -16.51 -33.17 54.64
N GLN A 790 -15.74 -32.27 55.26
CA GLN A 790 -14.30 -32.44 55.45
C GLN A 790 -13.99 -32.75 56.92
N ASP A 791 -13.20 -33.81 57.14
CA ASP A 791 -12.64 -34.15 58.44
C ASP A 791 -11.69 -33.04 58.89
N PHE A 792 -11.86 -32.57 60.12
CA PHE A 792 -11.61 -31.18 60.56
C PHE A 792 -10.12 -30.74 60.64
N ALA A 793 -9.16 -31.63 60.42
CA ALA A 793 -7.74 -31.40 60.81
C ALA A 793 -6.91 -30.57 59.80
N GLU A 794 -7.18 -30.67 58.50
CA GLU A 794 -6.34 -30.02 57.47
C GLU A 794 -6.68 -28.54 57.27
N LEU A 795 -7.95 -28.18 57.37
CA LEU A 795 -8.43 -26.79 57.26
C LEU A 795 -8.03 -25.90 58.44
N GLU A 796 -7.96 -26.45 59.66
CA GLU A 796 -7.51 -25.68 60.84
C GLU A 796 -6.05 -25.23 60.69
N THR A 797 -5.21 -26.09 60.10
CA THR A 797 -3.81 -25.81 59.79
C THR A 797 -3.65 -24.73 58.72
N PHE A 798 -4.57 -24.70 57.74
CA PHE A 798 -4.64 -23.65 56.70
C PHE A 798 -4.99 -22.28 57.30
N TYR A 799 -5.98 -22.20 58.20
CA TYR A 799 -6.38 -20.92 58.82
C TYR A 799 -5.35 -20.39 59.83
N LEU A 800 -4.65 -21.26 60.57
CA LEU A 800 -3.55 -20.88 61.47
C LEU A 800 -2.35 -20.23 60.73
N ASN A 801 -2.07 -20.66 59.50
CA ASN A 801 -0.99 -20.11 58.67
C ASN A 801 -1.34 -18.75 58.03
N ILE A 802 -2.63 -18.44 57.83
CA ILE A 802 -3.08 -17.16 57.30
C ILE A 802 -3.10 -16.09 58.40
N LEU A 803 -3.47 -16.46 59.63
CA LEU A 803 -3.53 -15.54 60.77
C LEU A 803 -2.14 -15.16 61.32
N THR A 804 -1.10 -15.97 61.08
CA THR A 804 0.29 -15.66 61.50
C THR A 804 1.05 -14.78 60.50
N LYS A 805 0.45 -14.44 59.34
CA LYS A 805 1.04 -13.57 58.31
C LYS A 805 0.37 -12.18 58.20
N LYS A 806 -0.36 -11.73 59.22
CA LYS A 806 -0.80 -10.33 59.35
C LYS A 806 -0.26 -9.68 60.61
#